data_AF-G0MYV5-F1
#
_entry.id   AF-G0MYV5-F1
#
_cell.length_a   1.000
_cell.length_b   1.000
_cell.length_c   1.000
_cell.angle_alpha   90.00
_cell.angle_beta   90.00
_cell.angle_gamma   90.00
#
_symmetry.space_group_name_H-M   'P 1'
#
loop_
_entity.id
_entity.type
_entity.pdbx_description
1 polymer ?
#
loop_
_entity_poly.entity_id
_entity_poly.type
_entity_poly.pdbx_seq_one_letter_code
_entity_poly.pdbx_strand_id
1 'polypeptide(L)'
;MSLLENEQKTFSFDHLLNSTRRRDLLQTLGIGNGSDIFSAIPFRTAKCNAETAISQRSIPRANPDHLRPIFDRFASKEVKGKKLMTPEDFIRGYLGLYTEENYNKETVRLLASAADTTKDGDISFEEFCAFEALLCSPDALYLTAFELFDRNASDTISCDEFEAVIRHTQPLHDQDFDFNSEFIKRYFGADKKRNVNYHSFCQLLHDFYEEQGIQAFKKYDKNGNGTISSLDFQQIMTTVKGHLLTDFVRHNLIAVSGGGASGHKVTFPYYAAFNSLLAKMELIKRVYVSNARGNLDIEMTKEEFLHAIQSYTQVTPYEVEILFHLSELNHPGRKTLCLKDIQAIDPERLKRVSQMDRLINIKAVHHKDERGIGTAFLESGYRFLLGSIAGACGATAVYPIDLVKTRMQNQRTSGSFVGEVMYKNSLDCFKKVVKFEGLLGLYRGLLPQIVGVAPEKAIKLTMNDFMRDKFTTDGKIPLYGEIIAGGTGGMCQVVFTNPLEIVKIRLQTAGEVQQAGKKIGVMSVLKELGFLGLYKGSRACFLRDIPFSAIYFPAYAHAKLATADEDGMNSPGSLFCSAFIAGVPAAGLVTPADVIKTRLQVAARAGQTTYNGVIDCARKLLKEEGPMSLWKGTAARVCRSSPQFAVTLLTYEVLQRLFYVDFAGSRPTGSELATTKTIQDESSTNPDHVGGYKLAAATFSGIEHKFGLFLPRFETTK
;
A
#
# COMPACT_ATOMS: atom_id res chain seq x y z
N MET A 1 41.86 3.02 16.35
CA MET A 1 42.19 4.30 17.02
C MET A 1 42.27 5.38 15.96
N SER A 2 41.48 6.45 16.17
CA SER A 2 41.51 7.77 15.53
C SER A 2 41.52 7.86 14.00
N LEU A 3 40.34 8.14 13.41
CA LEU A 3 40.05 9.28 12.52
C LEU A 3 38.73 9.01 11.81
N LEU A 4 37.67 9.72 12.23
CA LEU A 4 36.53 10.24 11.43
C LEU A 4 35.38 10.59 12.39
N GLU A 5 35.60 11.66 13.16
CA GLU A 5 34.55 12.44 13.81
C GLU A 5 34.23 13.67 12.95
N ASN A 6 32.95 14.06 12.95
CA ASN A 6 32.38 15.37 12.62
C ASN A 6 32.14 15.77 11.15
N GLU A 7 30.93 15.48 10.65
CA GLU A 7 30.03 16.53 10.12
C GLU A 7 28.58 16.24 10.55
N GLN A 8 28.17 16.77 11.71
CA GLN A 8 26.75 16.94 12.05
C GLN A 8 26.24 18.23 11.40
N LYS A 9 25.51 18.13 10.27
CA LYS A 9 24.73 19.25 9.75
C LYS A 9 23.33 19.26 10.38
N THR A 10 23.14 20.14 11.35
CA THR A 10 21.83 20.54 11.88
C THR A 10 20.98 21.19 10.79
N PHE A 11 19.90 20.53 10.36
CA PHE A 11 18.83 21.16 9.58
C PHE A 11 17.87 21.89 10.52
N SER A 12 18.01 23.22 10.64
CA SER A 12 16.95 24.08 11.16
C SER A 12 16.02 24.51 10.03
N PHE A 13 14.72 24.54 10.30
CA PHE A 13 13.67 25.02 9.39
C PHE A 13 13.86 26.49 8.94
N ASP A 14 14.80 27.21 9.55
CA ASP A 14 15.16 28.59 9.17
C ASP A 14 15.88 28.70 7.81
N HIS A 15 16.47 27.62 7.29
CA HIS A 15 17.32 27.71 6.09
C HIS A 15 16.55 27.75 4.75
N LEU A 16 15.23 27.61 4.78
CA LEU A 16 14.35 27.55 3.59
C LEU A 16 13.71 28.90 3.19
N LEU A 17 13.97 29.98 3.92
CA LEU A 17 13.44 31.31 3.62
C LEU A 17 14.56 32.36 3.57
N ASN A 18 14.98 32.69 2.35
CA ASN A 18 15.92 33.77 2.08
C ASN A 18 15.45 35.08 2.75
N SER A 19 16.32 35.71 3.54
CA SER A 19 16.03 36.75 4.54
C SER A 19 15.44 38.06 3.99
N THR A 20 15.38 38.20 2.67
CA THR A 20 14.79 39.36 1.98
C THR A 20 13.26 39.24 1.85
N ARG A 21 12.73 38.03 1.59
CA ARG A 21 11.27 37.82 1.41
C ARG A 21 10.46 37.95 2.71
N ARG A 22 11.10 37.72 3.85
CA ARG A 22 10.47 37.85 5.18
C ARG A 22 10.21 39.33 5.53
N ARG A 23 11.07 40.25 5.10
CA ARG A 23 10.90 41.69 5.33
C ARG A 23 9.76 42.25 4.49
N ASP A 24 9.69 41.90 3.21
CA ASP A 24 8.60 42.35 2.33
C ASP A 24 7.22 41.83 2.77
N LEU A 25 7.14 40.57 3.23
CA LEU A 25 5.88 40.00 3.70
C LEU A 25 5.37 40.67 4.99
N LEU A 26 6.28 40.99 5.93
CA LEU A 26 5.93 41.65 7.18
C LEU A 26 5.52 43.12 6.97
N GLN A 27 6.11 43.80 5.99
CA GLN A 27 5.73 45.16 5.62
C GLN A 27 4.38 45.21 4.87
N THR A 28 4.08 44.18 4.07
CA THR A 28 2.79 44.03 3.37
C THR A 28 1.63 43.69 4.33
N LEU A 29 1.94 43.12 5.50
CA LEU A 29 0.96 42.68 6.51
C LEU A 29 0.76 43.67 7.67
N GLY A 30 1.49 44.81 7.71
CA GLY A 30 1.25 45.88 8.67
C GLY A 30 1.52 45.54 10.15
N ILE A 31 2.38 44.55 10.43
CA ILE A 31 2.71 44.14 11.80
C ILE A 31 3.98 44.89 12.25
N GLY A 32 3.81 45.83 13.17
CA GLY A 32 4.90 46.61 13.75
C GLY A 32 5.80 45.78 14.67
N ASN A 33 7.09 46.14 14.67
CA ASN A 33 8.13 45.56 15.53
C ASN A 33 7.80 45.76 17.02
N GLY A 34 7.38 44.70 17.70
CA GLY A 34 7.28 44.62 19.14
C GLY A 34 7.67 43.22 19.60
N SER A 35 8.83 43.13 20.25
CA SER A 35 9.27 41.99 21.05
C SER A 35 8.29 41.71 22.20
N ASP A 36 8.31 40.48 22.72
CA ASP A 36 7.72 40.04 24.01
C ASP A 36 6.37 39.28 24.01
N ILE A 37 6.17 38.30 23.12
CA ILE A 37 5.09 37.30 23.31
C ILE A 37 5.55 35.82 23.24
N PHE A 38 6.81 35.51 22.88
CA PHE A 38 7.24 34.12 22.68
C PHE A 38 8.14 33.50 23.78
N SER A 39 8.30 34.14 24.95
CA SER A 39 9.25 33.68 25.98
C SER A 39 8.69 32.72 27.05
N ALA A 40 7.45 32.22 26.94
CA ALA A 40 6.83 31.43 28.03
C ALA A 40 6.19 30.11 27.58
N ILE A 41 6.90 29.26 26.84
CA ILE A 41 6.56 27.82 26.71
C ILE A 41 7.87 27.01 26.69
N PRO A 42 8.13 26.09 27.64
CA PRO A 42 9.33 25.27 27.61
C PRO A 42 9.16 24.20 26.52
N PHE A 43 9.68 24.46 25.32
CA PHE A 43 9.85 23.43 24.31
C PHE A 43 10.89 22.41 24.82
N ARG A 44 10.43 21.27 25.35
CA ARG A 44 11.28 20.07 25.42
C ARG A 44 11.65 19.73 23.98
N THR A 45 12.92 19.87 23.66
CA THR A 45 13.53 19.42 22.41
C THR A 45 13.31 17.92 22.26
N ALA A 46 12.34 17.53 21.42
CA ALA A 46 12.24 16.17 20.95
C ALA A 46 13.43 15.92 20.02
N LYS A 47 14.42 15.16 20.49
CA LYS A 47 15.48 14.62 19.62
C LYS A 47 14.83 13.56 18.73
N CYS A 48 14.76 13.84 17.42
CA CYS A 48 14.44 12.82 16.44
C CYS A 48 15.69 11.97 16.25
N ASN A 49 15.77 10.82 16.95
CA ASN A 49 16.70 9.78 16.56
C ASN A 49 16.17 9.18 15.25
N ALA A 50 16.60 9.74 14.13
CA ALA A 50 16.54 9.06 12.84
C ALA A 50 17.66 8.00 12.81
N GLU A 51 17.59 7.03 13.72
CA GLU A 51 18.12 5.72 13.40
C GLU A 51 17.15 5.14 12.39
N THR A 52 17.47 5.31 11.11
CA THR A 52 16.86 4.54 10.04
C THR A 52 17.21 3.09 10.31
N ALA A 53 16.42 2.44 11.16
CA ALA A 53 16.55 1.03 11.42
C ALA A 53 16.34 0.34 10.08
N ILE A 54 17.44 -0.12 9.48
CA ILE A 54 17.43 -1.19 8.48
C ILE A 54 16.99 -2.44 9.26
N SER A 55 15.73 -2.47 9.69
CA SER A 55 15.09 -3.66 10.22
C SER A 55 14.78 -4.52 9.00
N GLN A 56 15.80 -5.15 8.42
CA GLN A 56 15.58 -6.40 7.72
C GLN A 56 14.81 -7.31 8.70
N ARG A 57 13.61 -7.73 8.31
CA ARG A 57 12.78 -8.64 9.10
C ARG A 57 13.48 -9.99 9.14
N SER A 58 14.44 -10.19 10.04
CA SER A 58 14.85 -11.53 10.44
C SER A 58 13.70 -12.13 11.24
N ILE A 59 13.28 -13.34 10.88
CA ILE A 59 12.29 -14.06 11.69
C ILE A 59 12.96 -14.38 13.02
N PRO A 60 12.35 -14.02 14.16
CA PRO A 60 12.92 -14.33 15.46
C PRO A 60 13.04 -15.85 15.63
N ARG A 61 14.16 -16.28 16.18
CA ARG A 61 14.44 -17.67 16.53
C ARG A 61 13.33 -18.24 17.41
N ALA A 62 12.96 -19.49 17.16
CA ALA A 62 12.10 -20.23 18.06
C ALA A 62 12.83 -20.55 19.37
N ASN A 63 12.09 -20.55 20.49
CA ASN A 63 12.61 -21.08 21.74
C ASN A 63 12.62 -22.63 21.66
N PRO A 64 13.77 -23.29 21.92
CA PRO A 64 13.88 -24.75 21.93
C PRO A 64 12.81 -25.46 22.77
N ASP A 65 12.38 -24.86 23.90
CA ASP A 65 11.34 -25.43 24.76
C ASP A 65 9.98 -25.57 24.05
N HIS A 66 9.72 -24.70 23.06
CA HIS A 66 8.52 -24.79 22.22
C HIS A 66 8.68 -25.76 21.07
N LEU A 67 9.90 -25.95 20.55
CA LEU A 67 10.17 -26.91 19.47
C LEU A 67 10.11 -28.36 19.96
N ARG A 68 10.49 -28.62 21.22
CA ARG A 68 10.51 -29.97 21.78
C ARG A 68 9.18 -30.74 21.69
N PRO A 69 8.05 -30.20 22.20
CA PRO A 69 6.77 -30.90 22.10
C PRO A 69 6.29 -31.08 20.65
N ILE A 70 6.69 -30.19 19.75
CA ILE A 70 6.39 -30.30 18.32
C ILE A 70 7.17 -31.47 17.73
N PHE A 71 8.49 -31.53 17.96
CA PHE A 71 9.35 -32.63 17.52
C PHE A 71 8.85 -33.98 18.04
N ASP A 72 8.58 -34.09 19.34
CA ASP A 72 8.16 -35.34 19.96
C ASP A 72 6.81 -35.88 19.45
N ARG A 73 5.98 -35.01 18.84
CA ARG A 73 4.70 -35.37 18.20
C ARG A 73 4.88 -35.98 16.82
N PHE A 74 5.85 -35.51 16.04
CA PHE A 74 6.10 -35.97 14.67
C PHE A 74 7.17 -37.06 14.58
N ALA A 75 8.06 -37.17 15.56
CA ALA A 75 9.07 -38.23 15.63
C ALA A 75 8.43 -39.60 15.85
N SER A 76 8.51 -40.47 14.83
CA SER A 76 7.92 -41.82 14.86
C SER A 76 8.90 -42.90 15.35
N LYS A 77 10.21 -42.67 15.24
CA LYS A 77 11.26 -43.64 15.54
C LYS A 77 11.85 -43.41 16.93
N GLU A 78 12.13 -44.47 17.66
CA GLU A 78 12.76 -44.39 18.98
C GLU A 78 13.96 -45.33 19.08
N VAL A 79 15.14 -44.77 19.37
CA VAL A 79 16.40 -45.51 19.49
C VAL A 79 17.07 -45.13 20.81
N LYS A 80 17.35 -46.12 21.66
CA LYS A 80 18.00 -45.92 22.98
C LYS A 80 17.30 -44.88 23.88
N GLY A 81 15.95 -44.83 23.82
CA GLY A 81 15.14 -43.88 24.60
C GLY A 81 15.16 -42.44 24.08
N LYS A 82 15.73 -42.21 22.89
CA LYS A 82 15.67 -40.93 22.17
C LYS A 82 14.74 -41.08 20.96
N LYS A 83 13.80 -40.14 20.83
CA LYS A 83 12.97 -40.02 19.64
C LYS A 83 13.76 -39.38 18.50
N LEU A 84 13.54 -39.90 17.28
CA LEU A 84 14.15 -39.46 16.04
C LEU A 84 13.06 -39.31 14.98
N MET A 85 13.20 -38.32 14.10
CA MET A 85 12.33 -38.14 12.95
C MET A 85 12.92 -38.84 11.74
N THR A 86 12.11 -39.64 11.04
CA THR A 86 12.49 -40.17 9.73
C THR A 86 12.41 -39.07 8.65
N PRO A 87 13.04 -39.25 7.47
CA PRO A 87 12.89 -38.33 6.34
C PRO A 87 11.42 -38.05 5.98
N GLU A 88 10.58 -39.08 6.03
CA GLU A 88 9.15 -38.98 5.77
C GLU A 88 8.41 -38.22 6.88
N ASP A 89 8.76 -38.43 8.16
CA ASP A 89 8.18 -37.66 9.27
C ASP A 89 8.47 -36.17 9.12
N PHE A 90 9.67 -35.81 8.67
CA PHE A 90 10.10 -34.43 8.54
C PHE A 90 9.51 -33.74 7.30
N ILE A 91 9.75 -34.28 6.10
CA ILE A 91 9.35 -33.62 4.85
C ILE A 91 7.84 -33.72 4.62
N ARG A 92 7.24 -34.90 4.83
CA ARG A 92 5.83 -35.15 4.52
C ARG A 92 4.94 -34.89 5.73
N GLY A 93 5.32 -35.40 6.90
CA GLY A 93 4.56 -35.24 8.13
C GLY A 93 4.57 -33.81 8.67
N TYR A 94 5.76 -33.29 8.96
CA TYR A 94 5.93 -31.98 9.59
C TYR A 94 5.81 -30.83 8.59
N LEU A 95 6.60 -30.81 7.52
CA LEU A 95 6.60 -29.71 6.55
C LEU A 95 5.40 -29.75 5.60
N GLY A 96 4.75 -30.90 5.42
CA GLY A 96 3.59 -31.05 4.54
C GLY A 96 3.95 -30.97 3.05
N LEU A 97 5.18 -31.34 2.67
CA LEU A 97 5.65 -31.37 1.29
C LEU A 97 5.57 -32.81 0.74
N TYR A 98 5.41 -32.99 -0.58
CA TYR A 98 5.38 -34.31 -1.23
C TYR A 98 4.31 -35.26 -0.62
N THR A 99 3.09 -34.75 -0.43
CA THR A 99 1.99 -35.49 0.22
C THR A 99 1.32 -36.52 -0.69
N GLU A 100 1.58 -36.49 -2.00
CA GLU A 100 1.02 -37.45 -2.96
C GLU A 100 1.46 -38.90 -2.65
N GLU A 101 0.68 -39.90 -3.08
CA GLU A 101 0.99 -41.31 -2.83
C GLU A 101 2.18 -41.81 -3.67
N ASN A 102 2.33 -41.30 -4.90
CA ASN A 102 3.40 -41.70 -5.84
C ASN A 102 4.63 -40.77 -5.79
N TYR A 103 5.04 -40.35 -4.60
CA TYR A 103 6.16 -39.42 -4.41
C TYR A 103 7.52 -40.10 -4.58
N ASN A 104 8.53 -39.35 -5.04
CA ASN A 104 9.91 -39.84 -5.14
C ASN A 104 10.58 -39.92 -3.76
N LYS A 105 10.86 -41.15 -3.30
CA LYS A 105 11.48 -41.40 -1.98
C LYS A 105 12.92 -40.88 -1.87
N GLU A 106 13.66 -40.90 -2.97
CA GLU A 106 15.04 -40.40 -2.99
C GLU A 106 15.08 -38.88 -2.86
N THR A 107 14.15 -38.17 -3.51
CA THR A 107 13.98 -36.73 -3.33
C THR A 107 13.62 -36.37 -1.88
N VAL A 108 12.70 -37.11 -1.26
CA VAL A 108 12.35 -36.88 0.16
C VAL A 108 13.55 -37.10 1.09
N ARG A 109 14.34 -38.16 0.86
CA ARG A 109 15.57 -38.41 1.62
C ARG A 109 16.61 -37.32 1.42
N LEU A 110 16.79 -36.87 0.19
CA LEU A 110 17.74 -35.80 -0.14
C LEU A 110 17.32 -34.49 0.54
N LEU A 111 16.05 -34.08 0.48
CA LEU A 111 15.59 -32.88 1.16
C LEU A 111 15.74 -32.97 2.69
N ALA A 112 15.47 -34.15 3.26
CA ALA A 112 15.66 -34.39 4.69
C ALA A 112 17.14 -34.35 5.10
N SER A 113 18.07 -34.74 4.20
CA SER A 113 19.51 -34.71 4.49
C SER A 113 20.05 -33.30 4.71
N ALA A 114 19.31 -32.25 4.32
CA ALA A 114 19.69 -30.88 4.64
C ALA A 114 19.52 -30.54 6.14
N ALA A 115 18.68 -31.29 6.86
CA ALA A 115 18.47 -31.14 8.30
C ALA A 115 19.25 -32.19 9.11
N ASP A 116 19.47 -33.38 8.55
CA ASP A 116 20.34 -34.42 9.12
C ASP A 116 21.81 -34.07 8.86
N THR A 117 22.46 -33.42 9.84
CA THR A 117 23.86 -33.00 9.73
C THR A 117 24.83 -34.12 10.05
N THR A 118 24.42 -35.14 10.81
CA THR A 118 25.24 -36.32 11.10
C THR A 118 25.23 -37.34 9.97
N LYS A 119 24.32 -37.20 9.01
CA LYS A 119 24.12 -38.06 7.84
C LYS A 119 23.86 -39.53 8.24
N ASP A 120 23.22 -39.74 9.39
CA ASP A 120 22.89 -41.08 9.90
C ASP A 120 21.55 -41.61 9.38
N GLY A 121 20.80 -40.77 8.66
CA GLY A 121 19.55 -41.07 7.98
C GLY A 121 18.29 -40.74 8.78
N ASP A 122 18.41 -40.33 10.04
CA ASP A 122 17.32 -39.80 10.85
C ASP A 122 17.66 -38.38 11.35
N ILE A 123 16.66 -37.65 11.84
CA ILE A 123 16.84 -36.29 12.36
C ILE A 123 16.61 -36.29 13.87
N SER A 124 17.66 -35.95 14.62
CA SER A 124 17.62 -35.73 16.06
C SER A 124 16.98 -34.40 16.43
N PHE A 125 16.65 -34.22 17.72
CA PHE A 125 16.09 -32.95 18.20
C PHE A 125 17.11 -31.80 18.10
N GLU A 126 18.39 -32.12 18.32
CA GLU A 126 19.49 -31.18 18.20
C GLU A 126 19.63 -30.68 16.75
N GLU A 127 19.57 -31.59 15.78
CA GLU A 127 19.57 -31.28 14.34
C GLU A 127 18.33 -30.50 13.91
N PHE A 128 17.15 -30.85 14.42
CA PHE A 128 15.92 -30.09 14.19
C PHE A 128 16.05 -28.64 14.68
N CYS A 129 16.66 -28.42 15.85
CA CYS A 129 16.93 -27.06 16.35
C CYS A 129 18.02 -26.33 15.53
N ALA A 130 19.03 -27.06 15.04
CA ALA A 130 20.10 -26.50 14.22
C ALA A 130 19.58 -26.07 12.85
N PHE A 131 18.72 -26.86 12.22
CA PHE A 131 18.11 -26.51 10.94
C PHE A 131 17.14 -25.32 11.08
N GLU A 132 16.39 -25.21 12.17
CA GLU A 132 15.62 -23.99 12.49
C GLU A 132 16.51 -22.75 12.55
N ALA A 133 17.70 -22.88 13.15
CA ALA A 133 18.69 -21.81 13.21
C ALA A 133 19.17 -21.38 11.82
N LEU A 134 19.48 -22.37 10.98
CA LEU A 134 19.94 -22.19 9.62
C LEU A 134 18.87 -21.44 8.80
N LEU A 135 17.61 -21.82 8.91
CA LEU A 135 16.49 -21.17 8.20
C LEU A 135 16.28 -19.70 8.60
N CYS A 136 16.74 -19.28 9.78
CA CYS A 136 16.72 -17.89 10.22
C CYS A 136 17.91 -17.06 9.70
N SER A 137 18.90 -17.69 9.05
CA SER A 137 20.06 -16.98 8.52
C SER A 137 19.71 -16.17 7.26
N PRO A 138 20.45 -15.09 6.95
CA PRO A 138 20.20 -14.27 5.76
C PRO A 138 20.54 -15.00 4.45
N ASP A 139 21.38 -16.02 4.51
CA ASP A 139 21.86 -16.84 3.39
C ASP A 139 21.32 -18.28 3.43
N ALA A 140 20.21 -18.51 4.16
CA ALA A 140 19.59 -19.82 4.38
C ALA A 140 19.40 -20.66 3.11
N LEU A 141 19.11 -20.02 1.97
CA LEU A 141 19.01 -20.69 0.66
C LEU A 141 20.32 -21.40 0.28
N TYR A 142 21.46 -20.72 0.37
CA TYR A 142 22.75 -21.29 0.01
C TYR A 142 23.23 -22.29 1.05
N LEU A 143 23.01 -22.04 2.34
CA LEU A 143 23.36 -22.99 3.40
C LEU A 143 22.55 -24.28 3.26
N THR A 144 21.24 -24.19 3.04
CA THR A 144 20.39 -25.37 2.84
C THR A 144 20.81 -26.14 1.58
N ALA A 145 21.17 -25.44 0.49
CA ALA A 145 21.72 -26.08 -0.69
C ALA A 145 23.10 -26.73 -0.42
N PHE A 146 23.95 -26.12 0.39
CA PHE A 146 25.24 -26.72 0.76
C PHE A 146 25.05 -28.02 1.55
N GLU A 147 24.16 -28.02 2.54
CA GLU A 147 23.82 -29.21 3.33
C GLU A 147 23.17 -30.33 2.51
N LEU A 148 22.47 -29.97 1.43
CA LEU A 148 21.93 -30.91 0.45
C LEU A 148 23.04 -31.64 -0.33
N PHE A 149 24.16 -30.94 -0.57
CA PHE A 149 25.28 -31.43 -1.35
C PHE A 149 26.36 -32.12 -0.51
N ASP A 150 26.54 -31.71 0.74
CA ASP A 150 27.40 -32.42 1.69
C ASP A 150 26.69 -33.70 2.15
N ARG A 151 27.15 -34.86 1.66
CA ARG A 151 26.55 -36.17 1.95
C ARG A 151 27.29 -36.93 3.04
N ASN A 152 28.46 -36.45 3.45
CA ASN A 152 29.35 -37.15 4.37
C ASN A 152 29.69 -36.34 5.64
N ALA A 153 29.08 -35.16 5.82
CA ALA A 153 29.31 -34.26 6.94
C ALA A 153 30.78 -33.82 7.05
N SER A 154 31.43 -33.60 5.91
CA SER A 154 32.85 -33.21 5.87
C SER A 154 33.07 -31.69 5.87
N ASP A 155 31.99 -30.90 5.89
CA ASP A 155 32.02 -29.43 5.74
C ASP A 155 32.64 -28.97 4.40
N THR A 156 32.79 -29.89 3.45
CA THR A 156 33.33 -29.66 2.11
C THR A 156 32.63 -30.58 1.11
N ILE A 157 32.55 -30.15 -0.15
CA ILE A 157 31.89 -30.92 -1.21
C ILE A 157 32.94 -31.50 -2.16
N SER A 158 32.93 -32.82 -2.33
CA SER A 158 33.73 -33.52 -3.32
C SER A 158 33.09 -33.49 -4.72
N CYS A 159 33.87 -33.81 -5.76
CA CYS A 159 33.34 -33.86 -7.13
C CYS A 159 32.23 -34.91 -7.28
N ASP A 160 32.39 -36.05 -6.60
CA ASP A 160 31.45 -37.18 -6.67
C ASP A 160 30.12 -36.83 -5.98
N GLU A 161 30.17 -36.11 -4.86
CA GLU A 161 28.97 -35.60 -4.18
C GLU A 161 28.21 -34.60 -5.03
N PHE A 162 28.93 -33.64 -5.61
CA PHE A 162 28.35 -32.66 -6.52
C PHE A 162 27.70 -33.34 -7.74
N GLU A 163 28.41 -34.27 -8.37
CA GLU A 163 27.89 -35.03 -9.51
C GLU A 163 26.65 -35.85 -9.13
N ALA A 164 26.66 -36.54 -8.00
CA ALA A 164 25.55 -37.37 -7.56
C ALA A 164 24.26 -36.57 -7.37
N VAL A 165 24.34 -35.40 -6.73
CA VAL A 165 23.16 -34.56 -6.46
C VAL A 165 22.65 -33.91 -7.74
N ILE A 166 23.56 -33.40 -8.58
CA ILE A 166 23.18 -32.77 -9.85
C ILE A 166 22.55 -33.78 -10.81
N ARG A 167 23.04 -35.03 -10.87
CA ARG A 167 22.44 -36.10 -11.69
C ARG A 167 21.04 -36.50 -11.24
N HIS A 168 20.68 -36.24 -9.98
CA HIS A 168 19.33 -36.47 -9.47
C HIS A 168 18.33 -35.38 -9.91
N THR A 169 18.80 -34.28 -10.52
CA THR A 169 17.93 -33.19 -10.99
C THR A 169 17.29 -33.51 -12.34
N GLN A 170 16.05 -33.06 -12.53
CA GLN A 170 15.28 -33.26 -13.77
C GLN A 170 15.99 -32.72 -15.04
N PRO A 171 16.63 -31.53 -15.04
CA PRO A 171 17.30 -31.02 -16.24
C PRO A 171 18.39 -31.96 -16.79
N LEU A 172 19.07 -32.72 -15.92
CA LEU A 172 20.10 -33.66 -16.35
C LEU A 172 19.55 -34.98 -16.89
N HIS A 173 18.36 -35.38 -16.44
CA HIS A 173 17.66 -36.53 -17.01
C HIS A 173 17.35 -36.30 -18.50
N ASP A 174 17.02 -35.06 -18.86
CA ASP A 174 16.67 -34.68 -20.23
C ASP A 174 17.88 -34.19 -21.05
N GLN A 175 18.88 -33.59 -20.40
CA GLN A 175 20.14 -33.17 -21.02
C GLN A 175 21.38 -33.47 -20.16
N ASP A 176 22.12 -34.51 -20.57
CA ASP A 176 23.38 -34.89 -19.92
C ASP A 176 24.44 -33.77 -19.92
N PHE A 177 25.24 -33.73 -18.86
CA PHE A 177 26.30 -32.74 -18.61
C PHE A 177 27.67 -33.43 -18.56
N ASP A 178 28.68 -32.84 -19.21
CA ASP A 178 30.04 -33.38 -19.18
C ASP A 178 30.78 -32.98 -17.90
N PHE A 179 30.75 -33.87 -16.90
CA PHE A 179 31.49 -33.72 -15.66
C PHE A 179 33.02 -33.85 -15.84
N ASN A 180 33.53 -34.21 -17.02
CA ASN A 180 34.96 -34.20 -17.34
C ASN A 180 35.41 -32.91 -18.04
N SER A 181 34.53 -31.93 -18.16
CA SER A 181 34.81 -30.62 -18.73
C SER A 181 35.93 -29.87 -18.00
N GLU A 182 36.57 -28.94 -18.72
CA GLU A 182 37.55 -28.02 -18.13
C GLU A 182 36.94 -27.16 -17.02
N PHE A 183 35.63 -26.89 -17.07
CA PHE A 183 34.89 -26.21 -16.01
C PHE A 183 34.99 -26.98 -14.68
N ILE A 184 34.64 -28.28 -14.67
CA ILE A 184 34.71 -29.09 -13.45
C ILE A 184 36.15 -29.24 -12.96
N LYS A 185 37.12 -29.44 -13.86
CA LYS A 185 38.54 -29.51 -13.49
C LYS A 185 39.06 -28.22 -12.85
N ARG A 186 38.55 -27.04 -13.25
CA ARG A 186 38.92 -25.77 -12.63
C ARG A 186 38.45 -25.64 -11.19
N TYR A 187 37.35 -26.31 -10.82
CA TYR A 187 36.77 -26.30 -9.46
C TYR A 187 37.27 -27.45 -8.58
N PHE A 188 37.45 -28.65 -9.13
CA PHE A 188 37.83 -29.85 -8.37
C PHE A 188 39.27 -30.33 -8.63
N GLY A 189 40.04 -29.62 -9.46
CA GLY A 189 41.39 -30.01 -9.87
C GLY A 189 41.38 -30.96 -11.07
N ALA A 190 42.53 -31.09 -11.75
CA ALA A 190 42.66 -31.94 -12.93
C ALA A 190 42.39 -33.42 -12.64
N ASP A 191 42.65 -33.86 -11.40
CA ASP A 191 42.38 -35.21 -10.89
C ASP A 191 41.05 -35.32 -10.12
N LYS A 192 40.27 -34.23 -10.02
CA LYS A 192 38.98 -34.12 -9.33
C LYS A 192 39.00 -34.41 -7.82
N LYS A 193 40.18 -34.38 -7.18
CA LYS A 193 40.34 -34.69 -5.75
C LYS A 193 40.23 -33.49 -4.81
N ARG A 194 40.16 -32.27 -5.35
CA ARG A 194 40.05 -31.07 -4.52
C ARG A 194 38.60 -30.88 -4.07
N ASN A 195 38.39 -30.83 -2.77
CA ASN A 195 37.08 -30.49 -2.21
C ASN A 195 36.84 -28.98 -2.23
N VAL A 196 35.57 -28.61 -2.28
CA VAL A 196 35.08 -27.24 -2.41
C VAL A 196 34.41 -26.85 -1.08
N ASN A 197 34.84 -25.74 -0.47
CA ASN A 197 34.22 -25.22 0.75
C ASN A 197 32.92 -24.45 0.44
N TYR A 198 32.15 -24.04 1.46
CA TYR A 198 30.89 -23.30 1.30
C TYR A 198 30.97 -22.11 0.33
N HIS A 199 31.94 -21.22 0.50
CA HIS A 199 32.06 -20.02 -0.34
C HIS A 199 32.35 -20.35 -1.80
N SER A 200 33.26 -21.31 -2.04
CA SER A 200 33.55 -21.77 -3.39
C SER A 200 32.40 -22.56 -4.00
N PHE A 201 31.60 -23.25 -3.18
CA PHE A 201 30.39 -23.94 -3.63
C PHE A 201 29.31 -22.96 -4.09
N CYS A 202 29.09 -21.86 -3.35
CA CYS A 202 28.15 -20.83 -3.77
C CYS A 202 28.49 -20.27 -5.17
N GLN A 203 29.78 -20.09 -5.46
CA GLN A 203 30.23 -19.66 -6.78
C GLN A 203 30.11 -20.77 -7.83
N LEU A 204 30.50 -22.01 -7.49
CA LEU A 204 30.35 -23.18 -8.35
C LEU A 204 28.90 -23.36 -8.80
N LEU A 205 27.94 -23.28 -7.87
CA LEU A 205 26.52 -23.44 -8.16
C LEU A 205 26.00 -22.31 -9.06
N HIS A 206 26.51 -21.08 -8.90
CA HIS A 206 26.18 -19.98 -9.79
C HIS A 206 26.71 -20.20 -11.20
N ASP A 207 27.98 -20.59 -11.34
CA ASP A 207 28.63 -20.75 -12.64
C ASP A 207 28.18 -22.02 -13.39
N PHE A 208 27.79 -23.07 -12.65
CA PHE A 208 27.40 -24.37 -13.20
C PHE A 208 26.27 -24.25 -14.23
N TYR A 209 25.25 -23.45 -13.96
CA TYR A 209 24.11 -23.31 -14.88
C TYR A 209 24.45 -22.54 -16.15
N GLU A 210 25.43 -21.63 -16.10
CA GLU A 210 25.94 -20.99 -17.31
C GLU A 210 26.69 -22.01 -18.16
N GLU A 211 27.56 -22.82 -17.54
CA GLU A 211 28.26 -23.90 -18.24
C GLU A 211 27.30 -24.95 -18.81
N GLN A 212 26.26 -25.35 -18.05
CA GLN A 212 25.24 -26.30 -18.52
C GLN A 212 24.53 -25.78 -19.77
N GLY A 213 24.19 -24.48 -19.79
CA GLY A 213 23.60 -23.84 -20.96
C GLY A 213 24.55 -23.81 -22.18
N ILE A 214 25.84 -23.55 -21.95
CA ILE A 214 26.86 -23.56 -23.01
C ILE A 214 27.04 -24.96 -23.60
N GLN A 215 27.11 -25.99 -22.75
CA GLN A 215 27.23 -27.38 -23.21
C GLN A 215 25.97 -27.84 -23.96
N ALA A 216 24.78 -27.46 -23.48
CA ALA A 216 23.52 -27.68 -24.19
C ALA A 216 23.55 -27.03 -25.58
N PHE A 217 23.92 -25.75 -25.68
CA PHE A 217 24.04 -25.06 -26.97
C PHE A 217 25.00 -25.80 -27.92
N LYS A 218 26.18 -26.19 -27.42
CA LYS A 218 27.19 -26.91 -28.20
C LYS A 218 26.68 -28.27 -28.72
N LYS A 219 25.83 -28.94 -27.97
CA LYS A 219 25.21 -30.23 -28.37
C LYS A 219 24.25 -30.07 -29.55
N TYR A 220 23.51 -28.95 -29.61
CA TYR A 220 22.58 -28.66 -30.70
C TYR A 220 23.26 -27.99 -31.91
N ASP A 221 24.39 -27.32 -31.72
CA ASP A 221 25.24 -26.80 -32.81
C ASP A 221 26.05 -27.91 -33.49
N LYS A 222 25.34 -28.78 -34.22
CA LYS A 222 25.91 -29.95 -34.92
C LYS A 222 27.00 -29.58 -35.92
N ASN A 223 26.97 -28.36 -36.46
CA ASN A 223 27.88 -27.89 -37.50
C ASN A 223 29.07 -27.09 -36.93
N GLY A 224 29.07 -26.78 -35.64
CA GLY A 224 30.10 -25.95 -35.00
C GLY A 224 30.19 -24.54 -35.56
N ASN A 225 29.08 -24.01 -36.11
CA ASN A 225 29.05 -22.69 -36.75
C ASN A 225 28.53 -21.58 -35.82
N GLY A 226 28.27 -21.91 -34.55
CA GLY A 226 27.76 -21.00 -33.54
C GLY A 226 26.27 -20.68 -33.69
N THR A 227 25.49 -21.55 -34.36
CA THR A 227 24.04 -21.34 -34.58
C THR A 227 23.21 -22.58 -34.31
N ILE A 228 22.02 -22.38 -33.75
CA ILE A 228 21.00 -23.43 -33.51
C ILE A 228 19.65 -22.99 -34.10
N SER A 229 18.69 -23.92 -34.26
CA SER A 229 17.35 -23.53 -34.72
C SER A 229 16.52 -22.89 -33.60
N SER A 230 15.47 -22.14 -33.94
CA SER A 230 14.52 -21.60 -32.95
C SER A 230 13.84 -22.70 -32.11
N LEU A 231 13.65 -23.90 -32.67
CA LEU A 231 13.09 -25.05 -31.95
C LEU A 231 14.08 -25.61 -30.93
N ASP A 232 15.35 -25.76 -31.33
CA ASP A 232 16.43 -26.20 -30.44
C ASP A 232 16.63 -25.18 -29.31
N PHE A 233 16.57 -23.88 -29.62
CA PHE A 233 16.61 -22.82 -28.63
C PHE A 233 15.48 -22.95 -27.61
N GLN A 234 14.24 -23.14 -28.07
CA GLN A 234 13.11 -23.36 -27.17
C GLN A 234 13.35 -24.57 -26.26
N GLN A 235 13.78 -25.70 -26.82
CA GLN A 235 14.03 -26.92 -26.06
C GLN A 235 15.13 -26.73 -25.00
N ILE A 236 16.23 -26.06 -25.34
CA ILE A 236 17.30 -25.75 -24.37
C ILE A 236 16.76 -24.86 -23.26
N MET A 237 16.05 -23.79 -23.60
CA MET A 237 15.55 -22.82 -22.62
C MET A 237 14.52 -23.43 -21.68
N THR A 238 13.59 -24.25 -22.18
CA THR A 238 12.57 -24.91 -21.34
C THR A 238 13.16 -25.99 -20.44
N THR A 239 14.19 -26.71 -20.91
CA THR A 239 14.81 -27.82 -20.16
C THR A 239 15.84 -27.33 -19.14
N VAL A 240 16.79 -26.50 -19.57
CA VAL A 240 17.95 -26.08 -18.75
C VAL A 240 17.65 -24.82 -17.94
N LYS A 241 16.94 -23.86 -18.53
CA LYS A 241 16.70 -22.53 -17.94
C LYS A 241 15.22 -22.30 -17.62
N GLY A 242 14.44 -23.37 -17.45
CA GLY A 242 12.99 -23.32 -17.24
C GLY A 242 12.56 -22.48 -16.04
N HIS A 243 13.39 -22.42 -14.99
CA HIS A 243 13.16 -21.59 -13.79
C HIS A 243 13.21 -20.08 -14.03
N LEU A 244 13.85 -19.63 -15.11
CA LEU A 244 13.93 -18.21 -15.48
C LEU A 244 12.75 -17.77 -16.37
N LEU A 245 11.94 -18.71 -16.84
CA LEU A 245 10.90 -18.45 -17.84
C LEU A 245 9.54 -18.29 -17.20
N THR A 246 8.93 -17.12 -17.39
CA THR A 246 7.50 -16.93 -17.16
C THR A 246 6.68 -17.64 -18.23
N ASP A 247 5.40 -17.85 -17.98
CA ASP A 247 4.50 -18.40 -19.00
C ASP A 247 4.50 -17.52 -20.27
N PHE A 248 4.52 -16.20 -20.12
CA PHE A 248 4.62 -15.29 -21.26
C PHE A 248 5.90 -15.54 -22.07
N VAL A 249 7.08 -15.57 -21.43
CA VAL A 249 8.34 -15.80 -22.14
C VAL A 249 8.35 -17.19 -22.77
N ARG A 250 7.91 -18.22 -22.04
CA ARG A 250 7.87 -19.63 -22.49
C ARG A 250 7.08 -19.81 -23.79
N HIS A 251 5.90 -19.19 -23.90
CA HIS A 251 5.08 -19.27 -25.12
C HIS A 251 5.67 -18.47 -26.29
N ASN A 252 6.53 -17.49 -26.02
CA ASN A 252 7.07 -16.57 -27.03
C ASN A 252 8.52 -16.86 -27.44
N LEU A 253 9.17 -17.93 -26.95
CA LEU A 253 10.57 -18.27 -27.27
C LEU A 253 10.84 -18.46 -28.78
N ILE A 254 9.89 -19.05 -29.53
CA ILE A 254 10.02 -19.19 -30.99
C ILE A 254 9.85 -17.83 -31.68
N ALA A 255 8.87 -17.04 -31.25
CA ALA A 255 8.57 -15.74 -31.86
C ALA A 255 9.72 -14.75 -31.65
N VAL A 256 10.24 -14.66 -30.43
CA VAL A 256 11.34 -13.75 -30.08
C VAL A 256 12.65 -14.11 -30.77
N SER A 257 12.87 -15.40 -31.04
CA SER A 257 14.06 -15.87 -31.76
C SER A 257 13.93 -15.77 -33.28
N GLY A 258 12.70 -15.72 -33.81
CA GLY A 258 12.42 -15.66 -35.25
C GLY A 258 12.20 -14.25 -35.83
N GLY A 259 12.02 -13.23 -34.98
CA GLY A 259 11.69 -11.85 -35.41
C GLY A 259 12.87 -10.98 -35.87
N GLY A 260 14.12 -11.46 -35.76
CA GLY A 260 15.31 -10.75 -36.20
C GLY A 260 15.73 -11.04 -37.65
N ALA A 261 16.63 -10.22 -38.21
CA ALA A 261 17.16 -10.34 -39.58
C ALA A 261 17.86 -11.69 -39.90
N SER A 262 18.10 -12.54 -38.91
CA SER A 262 18.67 -13.88 -39.04
C SER A 262 17.58 -14.95 -39.00
N GLY A 263 16.96 -15.23 -40.16
CA GLY A 263 15.81 -16.13 -40.26
C GLY A 263 15.95 -17.45 -39.46
N HIS A 264 14.94 -17.76 -38.64
CA HIS A 264 14.72 -19.02 -37.91
C HIS A 264 15.93 -19.66 -37.18
N LYS A 265 17.00 -18.90 -36.95
CA LYS A 265 18.26 -19.38 -36.36
C LYS A 265 18.72 -18.45 -35.25
N VAL A 266 19.15 -19.06 -34.15
CA VAL A 266 19.66 -18.38 -32.96
C VAL A 266 21.18 -18.52 -32.93
N THR A 267 21.89 -17.39 -32.85
CA THR A 267 23.34 -17.36 -32.71
C THR A 267 23.75 -17.49 -31.24
N PHE A 268 24.97 -17.95 -30.98
CA PHE A 268 25.48 -18.02 -29.60
C PHE A 268 25.46 -16.66 -28.86
N PRO A 269 25.85 -15.52 -29.47
CA PRO A 269 25.71 -14.22 -28.82
C PRO A 269 24.26 -13.86 -28.45
N TYR A 270 23.28 -14.20 -29.30
CA TYR A 270 21.87 -13.98 -28.98
C TYR A 270 21.47 -14.84 -27.78
N TYR A 271 21.81 -16.12 -27.80
CA TYR A 271 21.53 -17.05 -26.70
C TYR A 271 22.13 -16.54 -25.37
N ALA A 272 23.38 -16.09 -25.39
CA ALA A 272 24.06 -15.55 -24.21
C ALA A 272 23.39 -14.26 -23.71
N ALA A 273 23.06 -13.33 -24.62
CA ALA A 273 22.38 -12.09 -24.27
C ALA A 273 20.97 -12.33 -23.71
N PHE A 274 20.23 -13.30 -24.25
CA PHE A 274 18.89 -13.66 -23.78
C PHE A 274 18.93 -14.18 -22.34
N ASN A 275 19.82 -15.12 -22.04
CA ASN A 275 19.99 -15.64 -20.68
C ASN A 275 20.45 -14.55 -19.69
N SER A 276 21.42 -13.74 -20.12
CA SER A 276 21.95 -12.63 -19.34
C SER A 276 20.87 -11.58 -19.02
N LEU A 277 19.99 -11.26 -19.98
CA LEU A 277 18.84 -10.38 -19.76
C LEU A 277 17.92 -10.94 -18.67
N LEU A 278 17.49 -12.20 -18.79
CA LEU A 278 16.59 -12.84 -17.82
C LEU A 278 17.21 -12.87 -16.42
N ALA A 279 18.51 -13.14 -16.30
CA ALA A 279 19.21 -13.10 -15.01
C ALA A 279 19.29 -11.69 -14.40
N LYS A 280 19.26 -10.63 -15.21
CA LYS A 280 19.41 -9.23 -14.80
C LYS A 280 18.08 -8.46 -14.75
N MET A 281 16.93 -9.14 -14.79
CA MET A 281 15.61 -8.48 -14.80
C MET A 281 15.38 -7.56 -13.60
N GLU A 282 15.95 -7.87 -12.43
CA GLU A 282 15.89 -6.99 -11.26
C GLU A 282 16.60 -5.65 -11.51
N LEU A 283 17.76 -5.68 -12.16
CA LEU A 283 18.49 -4.47 -12.54
C LEU A 283 17.69 -3.68 -13.58
N ILE A 284 17.17 -4.34 -14.62
CA ILE A 284 16.31 -3.73 -15.64
C ILE A 284 15.11 -3.00 -15.00
N LYS A 285 14.45 -3.64 -14.04
CA LYS A 285 13.33 -3.08 -13.30
C LYS A 285 13.75 -1.87 -12.45
N ARG A 286 14.88 -1.93 -11.76
CA ARG A 286 15.41 -0.80 -10.97
C ARG A 286 15.75 0.39 -11.86
N VAL A 287 16.35 0.16 -13.03
CA VAL A 287 16.62 1.21 -14.02
C VAL A 287 15.32 1.87 -14.47
N TYR A 288 14.33 1.08 -14.86
CA TYR A 288 13.02 1.58 -15.28
C TYR A 288 12.35 2.42 -14.18
N VAL A 289 12.24 1.89 -12.96
CA VAL A 289 11.60 2.58 -11.82
C VAL A 289 12.32 3.87 -11.45
N SER A 290 13.66 3.86 -11.44
CA SER A 290 14.47 5.05 -11.16
C SER A 290 14.21 6.18 -12.17
N ASN A 291 13.93 5.84 -13.42
CA ASN A 291 13.64 6.80 -14.48
C ASN A 291 12.16 7.20 -14.53
N ALA A 292 11.27 6.34 -14.02
CA ALA A 292 9.84 6.59 -13.93
C ALA A 292 9.45 7.67 -12.90
N ARG A 293 10.36 8.06 -11.99
CA ARG A 293 10.16 9.14 -10.99
C ARG A 293 8.82 9.06 -10.24
N GLY A 294 8.36 7.85 -9.92
CA GLY A 294 7.11 7.60 -9.21
C GLY A 294 5.86 7.47 -10.09
N ASN A 295 5.94 7.72 -11.40
CA ASN A 295 4.88 7.45 -12.36
C ASN A 295 5.14 6.12 -13.09
N LEU A 296 4.61 5.02 -12.55
CA LEU A 296 4.82 3.66 -13.09
C LEU A 296 4.08 3.37 -14.40
N ASP A 297 3.19 4.27 -14.83
CA ASP A 297 2.47 4.16 -16.11
C ASP A 297 3.23 4.84 -17.26
N ILE A 298 4.44 5.36 -17.00
CA ILE A 298 5.24 6.00 -18.04
C ILE A 298 5.68 4.97 -19.09
N GLU A 299 5.51 5.32 -20.36
CA GLU A 299 6.06 4.52 -21.44
C GLU A 299 7.46 5.02 -21.77
N MET A 300 8.44 4.12 -21.83
CA MET A 300 9.81 4.47 -22.19
C MET A 300 10.15 3.94 -23.58
N THR A 301 10.72 4.80 -24.42
CA THR A 301 11.27 4.40 -25.72
C THR A 301 12.59 3.64 -25.56
N LYS A 302 13.02 2.93 -26.62
CA LYS A 302 14.30 2.20 -26.61
C LYS A 302 15.47 3.13 -26.36
N GLU A 303 15.46 4.29 -26.99
CA GLU A 303 16.50 5.31 -26.88
C GLU A 303 16.59 5.89 -25.46
N GLU A 304 15.44 6.20 -24.85
CA GLU A 304 15.36 6.66 -23.46
C GLU A 304 15.88 5.60 -22.47
N PHE A 305 15.51 4.34 -22.69
CA PHE A 305 16.00 3.25 -21.85
C PHE A 305 17.51 3.01 -22.04
N LEU A 306 18.02 3.09 -23.27
CA LEU A 306 19.46 3.03 -23.56
C LEU A 306 20.23 4.17 -22.89
N HIS A 307 19.66 5.38 -22.85
CA HIS A 307 20.25 6.50 -22.12
C HIS A 307 20.24 6.25 -20.60
N ALA A 308 19.15 5.68 -20.08
CA ALA A 308 19.02 5.35 -18.66
C ALA A 308 20.07 4.32 -18.18
N ILE A 309 20.39 3.32 -19.01
CA ILE A 309 21.38 2.29 -18.66
C ILE A 309 22.83 2.76 -18.78
N GLN A 310 23.13 3.98 -19.24
CA GLN A 310 24.52 4.46 -19.32
C GLN A 310 25.25 4.45 -17.96
N SER A 311 24.49 4.60 -16.87
CA SER A 311 25.00 4.50 -15.49
C SER A 311 25.16 3.04 -15.00
N TYR A 312 24.73 2.06 -15.80
CA TYR A 312 24.70 0.63 -15.48
C TYR A 312 25.43 -0.18 -16.56
N THR A 313 26.76 -0.24 -16.46
CA THR A 313 27.65 -0.89 -17.45
C THR A 313 27.42 -2.41 -17.63
N GLN A 314 26.66 -3.03 -16.74
CA GLN A 314 26.36 -4.45 -16.75
C GLN A 314 25.30 -4.84 -17.80
N VAL A 315 24.54 -3.87 -18.33
CA VAL A 315 23.48 -4.13 -19.32
C VAL A 315 23.98 -3.78 -20.72
N THR A 316 23.85 -4.70 -21.66
CA THR A 316 24.30 -4.49 -23.04
C THR A 316 23.18 -3.94 -23.93
N PRO A 317 23.49 -3.20 -25.01
CA PRO A 317 22.47 -2.78 -25.98
C PRO A 317 21.70 -3.93 -26.61
N TYR A 318 22.33 -5.11 -26.73
CA TYR A 318 21.70 -6.29 -27.30
C TYR A 318 20.67 -6.91 -26.36
N GLU A 319 20.94 -6.93 -25.05
CA GLU A 319 19.96 -7.29 -24.03
C GLU A 319 18.74 -6.34 -24.07
N VAL A 320 18.96 -5.04 -24.26
CA VAL A 320 17.87 -4.06 -24.40
C VAL A 320 17.06 -4.30 -25.68
N GLU A 321 17.71 -4.69 -26.77
CA GLU A 321 17.00 -5.04 -28.01
C GLU A 321 16.08 -6.25 -27.82
N ILE A 322 16.56 -7.29 -27.14
CA ILE A 322 15.75 -8.46 -26.78
C ILE A 322 14.58 -8.06 -25.87
N LEU A 323 14.82 -7.22 -24.86
CA LEU A 323 13.80 -6.71 -23.95
C LEU A 323 12.66 -6.00 -24.69
N PHE A 324 13.00 -5.08 -25.61
CA PHE A 324 12.01 -4.35 -26.40
C PHE A 324 11.28 -5.26 -27.39
N HIS A 325 11.93 -6.29 -27.92
CA HIS A 325 11.27 -7.27 -28.77
C HIS A 325 10.25 -8.11 -27.99
N LEU A 326 10.58 -8.53 -26.76
CA LEU A 326 9.63 -9.19 -25.86
C LEU A 326 8.45 -8.27 -25.51
N SER A 327 8.71 -6.97 -25.28
CA SER A 327 7.67 -5.95 -25.05
C SER A 327 6.72 -5.81 -26.24
N GLU A 328 7.25 -5.79 -27.47
CA GLU A 328 6.46 -5.69 -28.69
C GLU A 328 5.59 -6.94 -28.93
N LEU A 329 6.05 -8.13 -28.51
CA LEU A 329 5.25 -9.36 -28.56
C LEU A 329 4.07 -9.32 -27.57
N ASN A 330 4.23 -8.68 -26.41
CA ASN A 330 3.15 -8.50 -25.44
C ASN A 330 2.11 -7.48 -25.95
N HIS A 331 2.56 -6.46 -26.69
CA HIS A 331 1.74 -5.39 -27.23
C HIS A 331 2.08 -5.11 -28.70
N PRO A 332 1.50 -5.87 -29.66
CA PRO A 332 1.81 -5.75 -31.08
C PRO A 332 1.67 -4.32 -31.60
N GLY A 333 2.72 -3.79 -32.23
CA GLY A 333 2.76 -2.43 -32.80
C GLY A 333 3.21 -1.34 -31.82
N ARG A 334 3.45 -1.66 -30.55
CA ARG A 334 3.97 -0.75 -29.53
C ARG A 334 5.48 -0.93 -29.37
N LYS A 335 6.24 0.15 -29.57
CA LYS A 335 7.71 0.18 -29.45
C LYS A 335 8.20 0.83 -28.16
N THR A 336 7.35 0.84 -27.14
CA THR A 336 7.64 1.40 -25.83
C THR A 336 7.57 0.29 -24.77
N LEU A 337 8.41 0.43 -23.76
CA LEU A 337 8.47 -0.45 -22.60
C LEU A 337 7.65 0.15 -21.46
N CYS A 338 6.75 -0.63 -20.87
CA CYS A 338 6.09 -0.27 -19.62
C CYS A 338 6.36 -1.27 -18.49
N LEU A 339 5.98 -0.91 -17.25
CA LEU A 339 6.16 -1.80 -16.11
C LEU A 339 5.42 -3.14 -16.29
N LYS A 340 4.27 -3.15 -16.97
CA LYS A 340 3.50 -4.38 -17.23
C LYS A 340 4.27 -5.35 -18.12
N ASP A 341 5.03 -4.85 -19.09
CA ASP A 341 5.88 -5.67 -19.94
C ASP A 341 7.02 -6.30 -19.14
N ILE A 342 7.68 -5.51 -18.30
CA ILE A 342 8.73 -6.00 -17.40
C ILE A 342 8.16 -7.06 -16.44
N GLN A 343 6.94 -6.87 -15.92
CA GLN A 343 6.26 -7.83 -15.05
C GLN A 343 5.82 -9.10 -15.78
N ALA A 344 5.48 -9.03 -17.07
CA ALA A 344 5.19 -10.20 -17.89
C ALA A 344 6.46 -11.06 -18.12
N ILE A 345 7.64 -10.42 -18.17
CA ILE A 345 8.94 -11.10 -18.34
C ILE A 345 9.50 -11.60 -17.00
N ASP A 346 9.35 -10.85 -15.91
CA ASP A 346 9.76 -11.24 -14.54
C ASP A 346 8.78 -10.70 -13.48
N PRO A 347 7.82 -11.52 -13.02
CA PRO A 347 6.80 -11.10 -12.06
C PRO A 347 7.34 -10.94 -10.62
N GLU A 348 8.46 -11.57 -10.25
CA GLU A 348 8.71 -11.92 -8.84
C GLU A 348 9.78 -11.12 -8.07
N ARG A 349 10.62 -10.27 -8.66
CA ARG A 349 11.83 -9.82 -7.92
C ARG A 349 11.85 -8.46 -7.23
N LEU A 350 10.74 -7.72 -7.13
CA LEU A 350 10.59 -6.61 -6.16
C LEU A 350 9.18 -6.01 -6.27
N LYS A 351 8.33 -6.19 -5.26
CA LYS A 351 7.16 -5.32 -5.04
C LYS A 351 7.35 -4.50 -3.76
N ARG A 352 8.22 -3.51 -3.85
CA ARG A 352 8.14 -2.29 -3.04
C ARG A 352 8.41 -1.09 -3.93
N VAL A 353 7.40 -0.72 -4.70
CA VAL A 353 7.21 0.69 -5.03
C VAL A 353 5.99 1.12 -4.24
N SER A 354 6.23 1.59 -3.01
CA SER A 354 5.22 2.40 -2.33
C SER A 354 5.04 3.62 -3.23
N GLN A 355 3.94 3.69 -3.99
CA GLN A 355 3.69 4.75 -4.99
C GLN A 355 3.61 6.16 -4.39
N MET A 356 3.69 6.30 -3.07
CA MET A 356 4.02 7.54 -2.39
C MET A 356 5.13 7.23 -1.38
N ASP A 357 6.24 7.97 -1.46
CA ASP A 357 7.21 8.03 -0.38
C ASP A 357 6.47 8.50 0.87
N ARG A 358 6.35 7.60 1.84
CA ARG A 358 5.76 7.93 3.14
C ARG A 358 6.71 8.92 3.79
N LEU A 359 6.30 10.18 3.89
CA LEU A 359 7.12 11.23 4.51
C LEU A 359 7.43 10.92 5.97
N ILE A 360 6.53 10.19 6.64
CA ILE A 360 6.69 9.71 8.02
C ILE A 360 6.12 8.29 8.09
N ASN A 361 6.89 7.33 8.62
CA ASN A 361 6.46 5.97 8.88
C ASN A 361 6.83 5.61 10.33
N ILE A 362 5.91 5.86 11.27
CA ILE A 362 6.12 5.57 12.68
C ILE A 362 5.24 4.38 13.06
N LYS A 363 5.87 3.28 13.51
CA LYS A 363 5.16 2.12 14.04
C LYS A 363 5.01 2.31 15.55
N ALA A 364 3.80 2.62 16.01
CA ALA A 364 3.55 2.97 17.41
C ALA A 364 3.27 1.75 18.31
N VAL A 365 2.80 0.61 17.74
CA VAL A 365 2.46 -0.60 18.50
C VAL A 365 2.80 -1.87 17.68
N HIS A 366 3.29 -2.92 18.35
CA HIS A 366 3.69 -4.19 17.70
C HIS A 366 2.58 -5.26 17.67
N HIS A 367 1.73 -5.33 18.72
CA HIS A 367 0.62 -6.29 18.82
C HIS A 367 -0.71 -5.61 19.22
N LYS A 368 -1.85 -6.12 18.71
CA LYS A 368 -3.20 -5.59 18.98
C LYS A 368 -3.57 -5.62 20.47
N ASP A 369 -2.92 -6.49 21.25
CA ASP A 369 -3.14 -6.71 22.69
C ASP A 369 -2.43 -5.69 23.59
N GLU A 370 -1.45 -4.95 23.07
CA GLU A 370 -0.74 -3.86 23.78
C GLU A 370 -1.49 -2.52 23.71
N ARG A 371 -2.71 -2.51 23.16
CA ARG A 371 -3.49 -1.29 22.90
C ARG A 371 -4.05 -0.71 24.20
N GLY A 372 -3.22 0.04 24.91
CA GLY A 372 -3.64 0.82 26.08
C GLY A 372 -4.56 2.00 25.74
N ILE A 373 -5.17 2.58 26.77
CA ILE A 373 -6.05 3.77 26.63
C ILE A 373 -5.27 4.96 26.03
N GLY A 374 -3.99 5.11 26.38
CA GLY A 374 -3.14 6.20 25.90
C GLY A 374 -2.86 6.15 24.39
N THR A 375 -2.65 4.97 23.81
CA THR A 375 -2.41 4.81 22.37
C THR A 375 -3.68 5.06 21.56
N ALA A 376 -4.84 4.64 22.08
CA ALA A 376 -6.14 4.97 21.48
C ALA A 376 -6.42 6.49 21.47
N PHE A 377 -5.99 7.21 22.52
CA PHE A 377 -6.11 8.67 22.58
C PHE A 377 -5.20 9.36 21.56
N LEU A 378 -3.94 8.91 21.43
CA LEU A 378 -3.00 9.42 20.43
C LEU A 378 -3.50 9.18 19.00
N GLU A 379 -4.01 7.98 18.72
CA GLU A 379 -4.61 7.64 17.43
C GLU A 379 -5.81 8.54 17.11
N SER A 380 -6.68 8.76 18.09
CA SER A 380 -7.82 9.67 17.95
C SER A 380 -7.37 11.11 17.70
N GLY A 381 -6.33 11.58 18.40
CA GLY A 381 -5.75 12.91 18.18
C GLY A 381 -5.13 13.08 16.79
N TYR A 382 -4.43 12.04 16.30
CA TYR A 382 -3.89 11.99 14.95
C TYR A 382 -5.00 12.04 13.88
N ARG A 383 -6.01 11.17 13.99
CA ARG A 383 -7.16 11.14 13.08
C ARG A 383 -7.94 12.46 13.10
N PHE A 384 -8.07 13.07 14.28
CA PHE A 384 -8.71 14.36 14.46
C PHE A 384 -7.94 15.49 13.75
N LEU A 385 -6.62 15.53 13.86
CA LEU A 385 -5.80 16.54 13.17
C LEU A 385 -5.93 16.41 11.64
N LEU A 386 -5.79 15.19 11.11
CA LEU A 386 -5.94 14.94 9.69
C LEU A 386 -7.36 15.28 9.21
N GLY A 387 -8.38 14.89 9.96
CA GLY A 387 -9.77 15.21 9.69
C GLY A 387 -10.05 16.73 9.71
N SER A 388 -9.36 17.47 10.57
CA SER A 388 -9.47 18.94 10.64
C SER A 388 -8.90 19.62 9.40
N ILE A 389 -7.70 19.20 8.97
CA ILE A 389 -7.05 19.72 7.75
C ILE A 389 -7.91 19.38 6.53
N ALA A 390 -8.35 18.12 6.43
CA ALA A 390 -9.24 17.67 5.38
C ALA A 390 -10.55 18.47 5.32
N GLY A 391 -11.17 18.71 6.48
CA GLY A 391 -12.39 19.52 6.58
C GLY A 391 -12.19 20.97 6.14
N ALA A 392 -11.04 21.58 6.49
CA ALA A 392 -10.69 22.92 6.04
C ALA A 392 -10.45 22.99 4.52
N CYS A 393 -9.75 22.01 3.94
CA CYS A 393 -9.53 21.90 2.50
C CYS A 393 -10.86 21.74 1.74
N GLY A 394 -11.74 20.86 2.21
CA GLY A 394 -13.06 20.65 1.60
C GLY A 394 -13.96 21.88 1.70
N ALA A 395 -13.96 22.58 2.84
CA ALA A 395 -14.68 23.84 3.00
C ALA A 395 -14.15 24.92 2.05
N THR A 396 -12.82 25.01 1.90
CA THR A 396 -12.17 25.98 1.01
C THR A 396 -12.55 25.74 -0.45
N ALA A 397 -12.48 24.49 -0.92
CA ALA A 397 -12.78 24.17 -2.32
C ALA A 397 -14.20 24.53 -2.76
N VAL A 398 -15.18 24.42 -1.86
CA VAL A 398 -16.61 24.68 -2.17
C VAL A 398 -17.05 26.08 -1.75
N TYR A 399 -16.21 26.84 -1.04
CA TYR A 399 -16.57 28.15 -0.51
C TYR A 399 -17.11 29.14 -1.56
N PRO A 400 -16.58 29.22 -2.80
CA PRO A 400 -17.15 30.10 -3.83
C PRO A 400 -18.62 29.80 -4.15
N ILE A 401 -19.01 28.52 -4.14
CA ILE A 401 -20.40 28.08 -4.35
C ILE A 401 -21.26 28.51 -3.15
N ASP A 402 -20.75 28.34 -1.93
CA ASP A 402 -21.43 28.76 -0.70
C ASP A 402 -21.62 30.28 -0.64
N LEU A 403 -20.63 31.07 -1.07
CA LEU A 403 -20.74 32.52 -1.13
C LEU A 403 -21.82 32.97 -2.12
N VAL A 404 -21.82 32.43 -3.34
CA VAL A 404 -22.82 32.77 -4.35
C VAL A 404 -24.22 32.38 -3.86
N LYS A 405 -24.36 31.18 -3.30
CA LYS A 405 -25.62 30.70 -2.73
C LYS A 405 -26.13 31.64 -1.63
N THR A 406 -25.28 31.99 -0.67
CA THR A 406 -25.67 32.86 0.45
C THR A 406 -26.04 34.26 0.00
N ARG A 407 -25.33 34.85 -0.96
CA ARG A 407 -25.70 36.16 -1.55
C ARG A 407 -27.04 36.11 -2.29
N MET A 408 -27.25 35.08 -3.10
CA MET A 408 -28.52 34.85 -3.79
C MET A 408 -29.68 34.66 -2.80
N GLN A 409 -29.44 33.95 -1.68
CA GLN A 409 -30.44 33.73 -0.63
C GLN A 409 -30.72 34.99 0.21
N ASN A 410 -29.72 35.85 0.41
CA ASN A 410 -29.85 37.08 1.19
C ASN A 410 -30.40 38.26 0.37
N GLN A 411 -30.49 38.15 -0.95
CA GLN A 411 -31.08 39.18 -1.80
C GLN A 411 -32.58 39.31 -1.54
N ARG A 412 -33.01 40.44 -0.97
CA ARG A 412 -34.43 40.74 -0.71
C ARG A 412 -35.02 41.54 -1.87
N THR A 413 -36.07 41.03 -2.50
CA THR A 413 -36.83 41.73 -3.56
C THR A 413 -37.52 43.01 -3.06
N SER A 414 -37.71 43.15 -1.75
CA SER A 414 -38.62 44.12 -1.13
C SER A 414 -37.99 45.46 -0.70
N GLY A 415 -36.77 45.81 -1.12
CA GLY A 415 -36.04 46.97 -0.57
C GLY A 415 -35.41 47.93 -1.58
N SER A 416 -35.51 47.68 -2.88
CA SER A 416 -34.94 48.57 -3.89
C SER A 416 -36.02 49.53 -4.39
N PHE A 417 -35.80 50.84 -4.22
CA PHE A 417 -36.68 51.92 -4.70
C PHE A 417 -36.85 51.91 -6.24
N VAL A 418 -36.02 51.13 -6.91
CA VAL A 418 -36.03 50.78 -8.33
C VAL A 418 -36.06 49.26 -8.37
N GLY A 419 -37.08 48.63 -8.95
CA GLY A 419 -37.31 47.16 -8.92
C GLY A 419 -36.24 46.26 -9.56
N GLU A 420 -34.98 46.69 -9.65
CA GLU A 420 -33.84 45.91 -10.10
C GLU A 420 -33.29 45.02 -8.99
N VAL A 421 -33.27 43.72 -9.27
CA VAL A 421 -32.56 42.71 -8.49
C VAL A 421 -31.04 42.83 -8.69
N MET A 422 -30.27 42.85 -7.60
CA MET A 422 -28.80 42.98 -7.63
C MET A 422 -28.12 41.88 -8.47
N TYR A 423 -28.63 40.65 -8.39
CA TYR A 423 -28.18 39.48 -9.11
C TYR A 423 -29.37 38.82 -9.83
N LYS A 424 -29.24 38.57 -11.14
CA LYS A 424 -30.28 37.93 -11.96
C LYS A 424 -30.32 36.41 -11.78
N ASN A 425 -29.15 35.80 -11.61
CA ASN A 425 -28.97 34.37 -11.36
C ASN A 425 -27.61 34.10 -10.68
N SER A 426 -27.36 32.86 -10.26
CA SER A 426 -26.11 32.49 -9.57
C SER A 426 -24.85 32.76 -10.41
N LEU A 427 -24.93 32.62 -11.74
CA LEU A 427 -23.81 32.91 -12.65
C LEU A 427 -23.53 34.41 -12.76
N ASP A 428 -24.58 35.24 -12.77
CA ASP A 428 -24.49 36.70 -12.75
C ASP A 428 -23.92 37.17 -11.40
N CYS A 429 -24.34 36.56 -10.30
CA CYS A 429 -23.74 36.80 -8.98
C CYS A 429 -22.24 36.49 -8.99
N PHE A 430 -21.85 35.28 -9.42
CA PHE A 430 -20.45 34.88 -9.53
C PHE A 430 -19.62 35.85 -10.39
N LYS A 431 -20.10 36.17 -11.61
CA LYS A 431 -19.42 37.09 -12.52
C LYS A 431 -19.26 38.49 -11.91
N LYS A 432 -20.30 39.00 -11.24
CA LYS A 432 -20.25 40.31 -10.56
C LYS A 432 -19.28 40.29 -9.39
N VAL A 433 -19.26 39.24 -8.56
CA VAL A 433 -18.28 39.11 -7.47
C VAL A 433 -16.85 39.13 -8.02
N VAL A 434 -16.56 38.33 -9.05
CA VAL A 434 -15.22 38.31 -9.67
C VAL A 434 -14.86 39.66 -10.30
N LYS A 435 -15.80 40.32 -10.97
CA LYS A 435 -15.57 41.61 -11.63
C LYS A 435 -15.36 42.77 -10.65
N PHE A 436 -16.12 42.81 -9.55
CA PHE A 436 -16.15 43.96 -8.63
C PHE A 436 -15.35 43.76 -7.35
N GLU A 437 -15.17 42.52 -6.88
CA GLU A 437 -14.42 42.19 -5.64
C GLU A 437 -13.14 41.39 -5.91
N GLY A 438 -12.89 41.02 -7.18
CA GLY A 438 -11.76 40.20 -7.58
C GLY A 438 -11.93 38.73 -7.20
N LEU A 439 -10.94 37.90 -7.61
CA LEU A 439 -10.94 36.46 -7.32
C LEU A 439 -10.88 36.15 -5.81
N LEU A 440 -10.17 36.96 -5.02
CA LEU A 440 -10.12 36.81 -3.56
C LEU A 440 -11.46 37.19 -2.88
N GLY A 441 -12.30 37.99 -3.54
CA GLY A 441 -13.66 38.30 -3.08
C GLY A 441 -14.53 37.06 -2.92
N LEU A 442 -14.28 36.01 -3.72
CA LEU A 442 -14.97 34.72 -3.60
C LEU A 442 -14.69 33.99 -2.28
N TYR A 443 -13.61 34.34 -1.58
CA TYR A 443 -13.18 33.72 -0.32
C TYR A 443 -13.38 34.61 0.91
N ARG A 444 -14.06 35.75 0.75
CA ARG A 444 -14.31 36.71 1.83
C ARG A 444 -15.29 36.15 2.85
N GLY A 445 -14.77 35.72 4.00
CA GLY A 445 -15.52 35.06 5.07
C GLY A 445 -15.22 33.56 5.22
N LEU A 446 -14.18 33.05 4.55
CA LEU A 446 -13.75 31.65 4.64
C LEU A 446 -13.30 31.27 6.07
N LEU A 447 -12.57 32.15 6.77
CA LEU A 447 -12.03 31.84 8.09
C LEU A 447 -13.12 31.46 9.12
N PRO A 448 -14.20 32.25 9.32
CA PRO A 448 -15.34 31.82 10.15
C PRO A 448 -15.98 30.49 9.72
N GLN A 449 -15.93 30.16 8.42
CA GLN A 449 -16.46 28.90 7.92
C GLN A 449 -15.54 27.72 8.28
N ILE A 450 -14.22 27.87 8.12
CA ILE A 450 -13.22 26.85 8.50
C ILE A 450 -13.30 26.57 10.00
N VAL A 451 -13.37 27.61 10.84
CA VAL A 451 -13.47 27.48 12.31
C VAL A 451 -14.69 26.64 12.72
N GLY A 452 -15.78 26.69 11.97
CA GLY A 452 -16.96 25.85 12.23
C GLY A 452 -16.85 24.44 11.65
N VAL A 453 -16.38 24.32 10.40
CA VAL A 453 -16.44 23.05 9.64
C VAL A 453 -15.29 22.11 9.98
N ALA A 454 -14.09 22.61 10.28
CA ALA A 454 -12.94 21.74 10.55
C ALA A 454 -13.15 20.84 11.80
N PRO A 455 -13.57 21.38 12.97
CA PRO A 455 -13.88 20.53 14.12
C PRO A 455 -15.05 19.59 13.86
N GLU A 456 -16.06 20.06 13.13
CA GLU A 456 -17.22 19.26 12.73
C GLU A 456 -16.79 17.98 11.98
N LYS A 457 -15.95 18.12 10.95
CA LYS A 457 -15.48 16.98 10.14
C LYS A 457 -14.50 16.10 10.90
N ALA A 458 -13.61 16.69 11.70
CA ALA A 458 -12.65 15.96 12.50
C ALA A 458 -13.31 14.98 13.48
N ILE A 459 -14.31 15.44 14.24
CA ILE A 459 -15.04 14.59 15.20
C ILE A 459 -15.77 13.47 14.46
N LYS A 460 -16.45 13.80 13.36
CA LYS A 460 -17.23 12.84 12.58
C LYS A 460 -16.36 11.73 12.00
N LEU A 461 -15.23 12.06 11.37
CA LEU A 461 -14.31 11.08 10.78
C LEU A 461 -13.64 10.22 11.86
N THR A 462 -13.11 10.85 12.90
CA THR A 462 -12.44 10.15 14.01
C THR A 462 -13.36 9.13 14.68
N MET A 463 -14.61 9.53 14.97
CA MET A 463 -15.56 8.64 15.64
C MET A 463 -16.08 7.53 14.73
N ASN A 464 -16.29 7.82 13.44
CA ASN A 464 -16.63 6.79 12.46
C ASN A 464 -15.53 5.72 12.38
N ASP A 465 -14.28 6.14 12.28
CA ASP A 465 -13.14 5.22 12.17
C ASP A 465 -12.94 4.43 13.47
N PHE A 466 -13.08 5.09 14.62
CA PHE A 466 -13.03 4.42 15.93
C PHE A 466 -14.11 3.34 16.10
N MET A 467 -15.34 3.61 15.67
CA MET A 467 -16.43 2.64 15.76
C MET A 467 -16.28 1.52 14.73
N ARG A 468 -15.86 1.84 13.49
CA ARG A 468 -15.51 0.84 12.48
C ARG A 468 -14.46 -0.12 13.03
N ASP A 469 -13.43 0.39 13.69
CA ASP A 469 -12.37 -0.44 14.28
C ASP A 469 -12.87 -1.45 15.32
N LYS A 470 -13.93 -1.12 16.04
CA LYS A 470 -14.54 -2.03 17.02
C LYS A 470 -15.44 -3.09 16.37
N PHE A 471 -16.03 -2.80 15.21
CA PHE A 471 -16.92 -3.72 14.51
C PHE A 471 -16.21 -4.57 13.45
N THR A 472 -14.97 -4.24 13.07
CA THR A 472 -14.16 -5.05 12.15
C THR A 472 -13.76 -6.38 12.79
N THR A 473 -14.21 -7.48 12.18
CA THR A 473 -13.79 -8.85 12.50
C THR A 473 -13.22 -9.48 11.23
N ASP A 474 -12.00 -10.01 11.27
CA ASP A 474 -11.32 -10.64 10.12
C ASP A 474 -11.31 -9.78 8.84
N GLY A 475 -11.11 -8.47 8.99
CA GLY A 475 -11.03 -7.52 7.87
C GLY A 475 -12.37 -7.18 7.21
N LYS A 476 -13.49 -7.72 7.70
CA LYS A 476 -14.84 -7.44 7.20
C LYS A 476 -15.67 -6.72 8.27
N ILE A 477 -16.46 -5.74 7.83
CA ILE A 477 -17.41 -5.01 8.68
C ILE A 477 -18.81 -5.32 8.16
N PRO A 478 -19.74 -5.78 9.00
CA PRO A 478 -21.12 -5.98 8.58
C PRO A 478 -21.82 -4.63 8.34
N LEU A 479 -22.78 -4.58 7.41
CA LEU A 479 -23.48 -3.35 7.02
C LEU A 479 -24.10 -2.60 8.21
N TYR A 480 -24.68 -3.32 9.18
CA TYR A 480 -25.22 -2.68 10.39
C TYR A 480 -24.12 -1.98 11.21
N GLY A 481 -22.91 -2.55 11.27
CA GLY A 481 -21.75 -1.97 11.93
C GLY A 481 -21.29 -0.70 11.24
N GLU A 482 -21.33 -0.66 9.91
CA GLU A 482 -21.02 0.55 9.14
C GLU A 482 -22.05 1.68 9.38
N ILE A 483 -23.33 1.33 9.39
CA ILE A 483 -24.44 2.27 9.64
C ILE A 483 -24.33 2.84 11.06
N ILE A 484 -24.07 1.99 12.07
CA ILE A 484 -23.90 2.42 13.46
C ILE A 484 -22.65 3.29 13.61
N ALA A 485 -21.54 2.92 12.98
CA ALA A 485 -20.31 3.72 13.01
C ALA A 485 -20.54 5.12 12.43
N GLY A 486 -21.17 5.20 11.25
CA GLY A 486 -21.51 6.46 10.62
C GLY A 486 -22.51 7.29 11.44
N GLY A 487 -23.58 6.66 11.94
CA GLY A 487 -24.59 7.31 12.78
C GLY A 487 -24.01 7.86 14.10
N THR A 488 -23.11 7.11 14.73
CA THR A 488 -22.41 7.54 15.96
C THR A 488 -21.50 8.72 15.69
N GLY A 489 -20.78 8.74 14.56
CA GLY A 489 -20.00 9.91 14.13
C GLY A 489 -20.86 11.16 13.94
N GLY A 490 -22.03 11.02 13.31
CA GLY A 490 -23.00 12.11 13.16
C GLY A 490 -23.56 12.60 14.50
N MET A 491 -23.85 11.68 15.43
CA MET A 491 -24.34 12.02 16.77
C MET A 491 -23.28 12.78 17.59
N CYS A 492 -22.06 12.25 17.68
CA CYS A 492 -20.97 12.87 18.43
C CYS A 492 -20.65 14.27 17.90
N GLN A 493 -20.62 14.43 16.57
CA GLN A 493 -20.46 15.74 15.94
C GLN A 493 -21.48 16.76 16.48
N VAL A 494 -22.78 16.44 16.45
CA VAL A 494 -23.85 17.36 16.89
C VAL A 494 -23.69 17.77 18.35
N VAL A 495 -23.31 16.85 19.24
CA VAL A 495 -23.13 17.15 20.68
C VAL A 495 -22.10 18.27 20.89
N PHE A 496 -21.02 18.27 20.10
CA PHE A 496 -19.95 19.26 20.19
C PHE A 496 -20.20 20.51 19.34
N THR A 497 -20.83 20.39 18.17
CA THR A 497 -20.99 21.51 17.24
C THR A 497 -22.24 22.33 17.49
N ASN A 498 -23.26 21.79 18.18
CA ASN A 498 -24.52 22.52 18.39
C ASN A 498 -24.35 23.86 19.14
N PRO A 499 -23.53 23.97 20.20
CA PRO A 499 -23.22 25.26 20.83
C PRO A 499 -22.55 26.26 19.88
N LEU A 500 -21.71 25.78 18.95
CA LEU A 500 -21.06 26.63 17.95
C LEU A 500 -22.05 27.08 16.87
N GLU A 501 -22.93 26.18 16.41
CA GLU A 501 -23.97 26.48 15.43
C GLU A 501 -24.94 27.55 15.96
N ILE A 502 -25.43 27.43 17.19
CA ILE A 502 -26.41 28.38 17.73
C ILE A 502 -25.82 29.76 17.97
N VAL A 503 -24.56 29.85 18.42
CA VAL A 503 -23.84 31.12 18.55
C VAL A 503 -23.65 31.77 17.17
N LYS A 504 -23.24 30.99 16.16
CA LYS A 504 -23.10 31.46 14.77
C LYS A 504 -24.42 32.00 14.22
N ILE A 505 -25.52 31.26 14.38
CA ILE A 505 -26.84 31.67 13.93
C ILE A 505 -27.25 32.98 14.62
N ARG A 506 -27.13 33.06 15.95
CA ARG A 506 -27.51 34.27 16.71
C ARG A 506 -26.72 35.50 16.29
N LEU A 507 -25.41 35.38 16.09
CA LEU A 507 -24.58 36.48 15.60
C LEU A 507 -24.96 36.91 14.19
N GLN A 508 -25.27 35.95 13.31
CA GLN A 508 -25.73 36.25 11.94
C GLN A 508 -27.12 36.90 11.92
N THR A 509 -28.05 36.45 12.77
CA THR A 509 -29.41 37.03 12.84
C THR A 509 -29.40 38.41 13.52
N ALA A 510 -28.54 38.60 14.53
CA ALA A 510 -28.34 39.89 15.20
C ALA A 510 -27.82 40.98 14.25
N GLY A 511 -27.01 40.60 13.26
CA GLY A 511 -26.54 41.51 12.21
C GLY A 511 -27.64 42.00 11.27
N GLU A 512 -28.74 41.27 11.11
CA GLU A 512 -29.89 41.72 10.31
C GLU A 512 -30.80 42.71 11.08
N VAL A 513 -30.74 42.70 12.42
CA VAL A 513 -31.56 43.54 13.32
C VAL A 513 -30.79 44.80 13.77
N GLN A 514 -29.67 45.11 13.11
CA GLN A 514 -28.73 46.17 13.49
C GLN A 514 -29.23 47.60 13.17
N GLN A 515 -30.47 47.92 13.55
CA GLN A 515 -30.98 49.29 13.70
C GLN A 515 -30.71 49.87 15.10
N ALA A 516 -30.07 49.15 16.03
CA ALA A 516 -30.05 49.53 17.45
C ALA A 516 -28.67 49.58 18.16
N GLY A 517 -27.57 49.91 17.46
CA GLY A 517 -26.31 50.40 18.07
C GLY A 517 -25.52 49.50 19.04
N LYS A 518 -26.03 48.33 19.45
CA LYS A 518 -25.37 47.39 20.37
C LYS A 518 -24.63 46.31 19.58
N LYS A 519 -23.29 46.26 19.69
CA LYS A 519 -22.50 45.11 19.23
C LYS A 519 -22.78 43.92 20.15
N ILE A 520 -23.58 42.96 19.69
CA ILE A 520 -23.82 41.70 20.40
C ILE A 520 -22.58 40.82 20.23
N GLY A 521 -21.90 40.50 21.33
CA GLY A 521 -20.71 39.65 21.34
C GLY A 521 -21.04 38.18 21.62
N VAL A 522 -20.11 37.28 21.32
CA VAL A 522 -20.23 35.83 21.65
C VAL A 522 -20.56 35.62 23.13
N MET A 523 -19.91 36.39 24.01
CA MET A 523 -20.07 36.26 25.46
C MET A 523 -21.45 36.74 25.97
N SER A 524 -22.08 37.72 25.31
CA SER A 524 -23.44 38.13 25.67
C SER A 524 -24.46 37.08 25.24
N VAL A 525 -24.26 36.46 24.06
CA VAL A 525 -25.11 35.35 23.58
C VAL A 525 -25.02 34.13 24.49
N LEU A 526 -23.82 33.77 24.95
CA LEU A 526 -23.60 32.67 25.89
C LEU A 526 -24.30 32.93 27.24
N LYS A 527 -24.21 34.17 27.76
CA LYS A 527 -24.88 34.56 29.02
C LYS A 527 -26.41 34.61 28.88
N GLU A 528 -26.93 35.07 27.75
CA GLU A 528 -28.38 35.16 27.50
C GLU A 528 -29.05 33.80 27.29
N LEU A 529 -28.37 32.86 26.63
CA LEU A 529 -28.94 31.53 26.36
C LEU A 529 -28.76 30.56 27.53
N GLY A 530 -27.67 30.68 28.29
CA GLY A 530 -27.28 29.68 29.29
C GLY A 530 -26.97 28.31 28.68
N PHE A 531 -26.55 27.34 29.50
CA PHE A 531 -26.10 26.02 29.01
C PHE A 531 -27.21 25.24 28.28
N LEU A 532 -28.43 25.19 28.83
CA LEU A 532 -29.56 24.48 28.21
C LEU A 532 -30.06 25.19 26.94
N GLY A 533 -29.95 26.52 26.87
CA GLY A 533 -30.31 27.29 25.68
C GLY A 533 -29.37 27.01 24.51
N LEU A 534 -28.10 26.69 24.75
CA LEU A 534 -27.14 26.32 23.72
C LEU A 534 -27.47 25.00 23.00
N TYR A 535 -28.27 24.14 23.63
CA TYR A 535 -28.75 22.89 23.04
C TYR A 535 -30.15 23.00 22.43
N LYS A 536 -30.75 24.20 22.42
CA LYS A 536 -32.05 24.44 21.78
C LYS A 536 -31.93 24.23 20.27
N GLY A 537 -32.75 23.33 19.72
CA GLY A 537 -32.69 22.94 18.30
C GLY A 537 -31.82 21.72 17.99
N SER A 538 -31.11 21.16 18.99
CA SER A 538 -30.28 19.95 18.84
C SER A 538 -31.04 18.75 18.27
N ARG A 539 -32.31 18.56 18.64
CA ARG A 539 -33.17 17.48 18.10
C ARG A 539 -33.28 17.53 16.57
N ALA A 540 -33.37 18.73 15.99
CA ALA A 540 -33.41 18.89 14.53
C ALA A 540 -32.04 18.65 13.89
N CYS A 541 -30.95 18.98 14.59
CA CYS A 541 -29.59 18.66 14.17
C CYS A 541 -29.36 17.14 14.17
N PHE A 542 -29.76 16.43 15.23
CA PHE A 542 -29.67 14.97 15.30
C PHE A 542 -30.46 14.29 14.18
N LEU A 543 -31.69 14.74 13.90
CA LEU A 543 -32.52 14.20 12.83
C LEU A 543 -31.86 14.33 11.44
N ARG A 544 -31.01 15.35 11.24
CA ARG A 544 -30.30 15.56 9.98
C ARG A 544 -28.97 14.80 9.96
N ASP A 545 -28.14 14.96 10.97
CA ASP A 545 -26.73 14.58 10.90
C ASP A 545 -26.49 13.09 11.15
N ILE A 546 -27.34 12.44 11.97
CA ILE A 546 -27.27 11.00 12.20
C ILE A 546 -27.63 10.24 10.91
N PRO A 547 -28.81 10.43 10.27
CA PRO A 547 -29.14 9.72 9.05
C PRO A 547 -28.20 10.06 7.89
N PHE A 548 -27.75 11.32 7.78
CA PHE A 548 -26.81 11.70 6.73
C PHE A 548 -25.51 10.88 6.84
N SER A 549 -24.97 10.75 8.04
CA SER A 549 -23.70 10.04 8.26
C SER A 549 -23.88 8.52 8.16
N ALA A 550 -25.01 8.00 8.64
CA ALA A 550 -25.38 6.59 8.55
C ALA A 550 -25.59 6.11 7.11
N ILE A 551 -25.98 7.00 6.18
CA ILE A 551 -26.10 6.69 4.74
C ILE A 551 -24.76 6.93 4.03
N TYR A 552 -24.10 8.06 4.32
CA TYR A 552 -22.92 8.51 3.59
C TYR A 552 -21.73 7.55 3.72
N PHE A 553 -21.38 7.12 4.94
CA PHE A 553 -20.17 6.32 5.16
C PHE A 553 -20.26 4.90 4.58
N PRO A 554 -21.37 4.16 4.71
CA PRO A 554 -21.54 2.88 4.01
C PRO A 554 -21.53 3.06 2.49
N ALA A 555 -22.27 4.06 1.96
CA ALA A 555 -22.28 4.34 0.54
C ALA A 555 -20.87 4.64 0.01
N TYR A 556 -20.05 5.37 0.78
CA TYR A 556 -18.66 5.64 0.45
C TYR A 556 -17.79 4.38 0.47
N ALA A 557 -17.88 3.56 1.51
CA ALA A 557 -17.09 2.33 1.63
C ALA A 557 -17.36 1.37 0.46
N HIS A 558 -18.64 1.19 0.10
CA HIS A 558 -19.02 0.36 -1.03
C HIS A 558 -18.66 0.99 -2.39
N ALA A 559 -18.83 2.29 -2.57
CA ALA A 559 -18.43 2.98 -3.81
C ALA A 559 -16.90 2.91 -4.03
N LYS A 560 -16.13 3.02 -2.95
CA LYS A 560 -14.67 2.89 -2.98
C LYS A 560 -14.22 1.47 -3.36
N LEU A 561 -14.89 0.44 -2.85
CA LEU A 561 -14.62 -0.94 -3.27
C LEU A 561 -14.95 -1.17 -4.76
N ALA A 562 -16.04 -0.58 -5.25
CA ALA A 562 -16.45 -0.71 -6.64
C ALA A 562 -15.59 0.08 -7.64
N THR A 563 -14.81 1.06 -7.16
CA THR A 563 -13.95 1.92 -7.99
C THR A 563 -12.46 1.65 -7.78
N ALA A 564 -12.15 0.56 -7.09
CA ALA A 564 -10.79 0.07 -6.93
C ALA A 564 -10.34 -0.69 -8.19
N ASP A 565 -9.06 -0.55 -8.54
CA ASP A 565 -8.43 -1.28 -9.65
C ASP A 565 -8.23 -2.77 -9.31
N GLU A 566 -7.76 -3.57 -10.27
CA GLU A 566 -7.55 -5.04 -10.13
C GLU A 566 -6.63 -5.41 -8.94
N ASP A 567 -5.73 -4.50 -8.55
CA ASP A 567 -4.84 -4.64 -7.40
C ASP A 567 -5.46 -4.15 -6.07
N GLY A 568 -6.74 -3.75 -6.06
CA GLY A 568 -7.45 -3.20 -4.89
C GLY A 568 -7.14 -1.73 -4.59
N MET A 569 -6.47 -1.03 -5.51
CA MET A 569 -5.98 0.34 -5.34
C MET A 569 -7.01 1.38 -5.77
N ASN A 570 -7.07 2.50 -5.04
CA ASN A 570 -7.88 3.66 -5.42
C ASN A 570 -6.97 4.84 -5.77
N SER A 571 -7.01 5.28 -7.03
CA SER A 571 -6.38 6.53 -7.47
C SER A 571 -7.03 7.76 -6.82
N PRO A 572 -6.34 8.91 -6.73
CA PRO A 572 -6.94 10.16 -6.23
C PRO A 572 -8.25 10.53 -6.95
N GLY A 573 -8.34 10.27 -8.26
CA GLY A 573 -9.56 10.47 -9.03
C GLY A 573 -10.69 9.52 -8.62
N SER A 574 -10.38 8.23 -8.46
CA SER A 574 -11.34 7.21 -7.99
C SER A 574 -11.89 7.57 -6.60
N LEU A 575 -11.03 7.97 -5.65
CA LEU A 575 -11.43 8.40 -4.31
C LEU A 575 -12.37 9.60 -4.33
N PHE A 576 -12.08 10.59 -5.19
CA PHE A 576 -12.94 11.75 -5.36
C PHE A 576 -14.32 11.34 -5.90
N CYS A 577 -14.35 10.52 -6.95
CA CYS A 577 -15.59 10.07 -7.57
C CYS A 577 -16.45 9.23 -6.61
N SER A 578 -15.86 8.28 -5.90
CA SER A 578 -16.57 7.44 -4.92
C SER A 578 -17.13 8.28 -3.77
N ALA A 579 -16.38 9.25 -3.24
CA ALA A 579 -16.86 10.18 -2.22
C ALA A 579 -17.96 11.13 -2.73
N PHE A 580 -17.89 11.53 -3.99
CA PHE A 580 -18.92 12.35 -4.64
C PHE A 580 -20.24 11.57 -4.81
N ILE A 581 -20.16 10.35 -5.36
CA ILE A 581 -21.30 9.46 -5.59
C ILE A 581 -22.01 9.14 -4.27
N ALA A 582 -21.26 8.83 -3.22
CA ALA A 582 -21.80 8.57 -1.88
C ALA A 582 -22.54 9.80 -1.29
N GLY A 583 -22.13 11.01 -1.66
CA GLY A 583 -22.76 12.26 -1.25
C GLY A 583 -24.18 12.44 -1.78
N VAL A 584 -24.49 11.91 -2.97
CA VAL A 584 -25.78 12.11 -3.64
C VAL A 584 -26.96 11.49 -2.88
N PRO A 585 -26.98 10.17 -2.56
CA PRO A 585 -28.09 9.57 -1.83
C PRO A 585 -28.17 10.10 -0.39
N ALA A 586 -27.03 10.34 0.26
CA ALA A 586 -26.99 10.89 1.61
C ALA A 586 -27.59 12.30 1.68
N ALA A 587 -27.26 13.17 0.73
CA ALA A 587 -27.84 14.50 0.65
C ALA A 587 -29.32 14.44 0.26
N GLY A 588 -29.68 13.61 -0.73
CA GLY A 588 -31.04 13.47 -1.25
C GLY A 588 -32.05 12.96 -0.22
N LEU A 589 -31.78 11.80 0.38
CA LEU A 589 -32.69 11.13 1.32
C LEU A 589 -32.89 11.91 2.62
N VAL A 590 -31.89 12.72 3.00
CA VAL A 590 -31.92 13.51 4.25
C VAL A 590 -32.42 14.95 4.03
N THR A 591 -32.77 15.33 2.80
CA THR A 591 -33.35 16.65 2.51
C THR A 591 -34.60 16.95 3.36
N PRO A 592 -35.54 16.01 3.60
CA PRO A 592 -36.69 16.26 4.46
C PRO A 592 -36.31 16.72 5.88
N ALA A 593 -35.33 16.06 6.50
CA ALA A 593 -34.83 16.42 7.82
C ALA A 593 -34.19 17.82 7.84
N ASP A 594 -33.49 18.17 6.76
CA ASP A 594 -32.88 19.50 6.60
C ASP A 594 -33.92 20.60 6.39
N VAL A 595 -34.97 20.34 5.61
CA VAL A 595 -36.09 21.30 5.44
C VAL A 595 -36.77 21.54 6.79
N ILE A 596 -37.04 20.48 7.57
CA ILE A 596 -37.62 20.64 8.92
C ILE A 596 -36.67 21.42 9.84
N LYS A 597 -35.37 21.10 9.85
CA LYS A 597 -34.37 21.83 10.65
C LYS A 597 -34.33 23.32 10.29
N THR A 598 -34.24 23.63 9.00
CA THR A 598 -34.13 25.01 8.52
C THR A 598 -35.39 25.81 8.83
N ARG A 599 -36.59 25.25 8.62
CA ARG A 599 -37.86 25.92 8.97
C ARG A 599 -38.01 26.18 10.46
N LEU A 600 -37.53 25.26 11.30
CA LEU A 600 -37.61 25.39 12.76
C LEU A 600 -36.57 26.37 13.34
N GLN A 601 -35.42 26.55 12.66
CA GLN A 601 -34.35 27.44 13.11
C GLN A 601 -34.46 28.86 12.52
N VAL A 602 -35.20 29.05 11.44
CA VAL A 602 -35.52 30.39 10.91
C VAL A 602 -36.57 31.06 11.79
N ALA A 603 -36.29 32.29 12.23
CA ALA A 603 -37.25 33.08 13.00
C ALA A 603 -38.51 33.36 12.17
N ALA A 604 -39.69 33.02 12.69
CA ALA A 604 -40.96 33.31 12.04
C ALA A 604 -41.14 34.83 11.92
N ARG A 605 -41.42 35.32 10.70
CA ARG A 605 -41.81 36.72 10.48
C ARG A 605 -43.24 36.95 10.98
N ALA A 606 -43.61 38.20 11.26
CA ALA A 606 -44.98 38.55 11.61
C ALA A 606 -45.95 38.05 10.51
N GLY A 607 -46.91 37.20 10.88
CA GLY A 607 -47.86 36.57 9.96
C GLY A 607 -47.45 35.19 9.40
N GLN A 608 -46.28 34.64 9.75
CA GLN A 608 -45.88 33.28 9.36
C GLN A 608 -46.19 32.24 10.45
N THR A 609 -46.41 30.99 10.03
CA THR A 609 -46.68 29.86 10.92
C THR A 609 -45.50 29.57 11.84
N THR A 610 -45.76 29.50 13.14
CA THR A 610 -44.79 29.10 14.15
C THR A 610 -44.85 27.59 14.38
N TYR A 611 -43.69 26.99 14.63
CA TYR A 611 -43.53 25.55 14.76
C TYR A 611 -43.11 25.18 16.19
N ASN A 612 -43.90 24.33 16.85
CA ASN A 612 -43.63 23.84 18.20
C ASN A 612 -42.98 22.45 18.15
N GLY A 613 -41.79 22.39 17.57
CA GLY A 613 -40.99 21.17 17.47
C GLY A 613 -41.01 20.49 16.10
N VAL A 614 -40.19 19.44 15.99
CA VAL A 614 -39.92 18.73 14.73
C VAL A 614 -41.18 18.08 14.14
N ILE A 615 -41.98 17.41 14.98
CA ILE A 615 -43.19 16.69 14.55
C ILE A 615 -44.30 17.66 14.14
N ASP A 616 -44.48 18.74 14.90
CA ASP A 616 -45.44 19.80 14.57
C ASP A 616 -45.06 20.48 13.24
N CYS A 617 -43.77 20.77 13.05
CA CYS A 617 -43.25 21.29 11.79
C CYS A 617 -43.52 20.34 10.62
N ALA A 618 -43.21 19.05 10.76
CA ALA A 618 -43.43 18.07 9.70
C ALA A 618 -44.91 17.96 9.32
N ARG A 619 -45.81 17.89 10.32
CA ARG A 619 -47.25 17.77 10.10
C ARG A 619 -47.83 19.02 9.42
N LYS A 620 -47.48 20.21 9.89
CA LYS A 620 -47.93 21.48 9.29
C LYS A 620 -47.40 21.63 7.86
N LEU A 621 -46.13 21.31 7.62
CA LEU A 621 -45.54 21.40 6.29
C LEU A 621 -46.22 20.45 5.29
N LEU A 622 -46.50 19.20 5.70
CA LEU A 622 -47.23 18.22 4.88
C LEU A 622 -48.66 18.67 4.57
N LYS A 623 -49.34 19.29 5.55
CA LYS A 623 -50.72 19.75 5.41
C LYS A 623 -50.85 21.05 4.59
N GLU A 624 -49.92 21.98 4.76
CA GLU A 624 -49.98 23.33 4.17
C GLU A 624 -49.25 23.44 2.83
N GLU A 625 -48.07 22.82 2.67
CA GLU A 625 -47.25 22.91 1.46
C GLU A 625 -47.21 21.61 0.63
N GLY A 626 -47.78 20.52 1.16
CA GLY A 626 -47.78 19.19 0.54
C GLY A 626 -46.46 18.42 0.72
N PRO A 627 -46.42 17.12 0.37
CA PRO A 627 -45.28 16.23 0.60
C PRO A 627 -44.01 16.62 -0.17
N MET A 628 -44.14 17.16 -1.39
CA MET A 628 -43.00 17.55 -2.21
C MET A 628 -42.22 18.75 -1.63
N SER A 629 -42.83 19.50 -0.70
CA SER A 629 -42.18 20.61 0.00
C SER A 629 -40.93 20.17 0.79
N LEU A 630 -40.91 18.93 1.29
CA LEU A 630 -39.81 18.36 2.06
C LEU A 630 -38.55 18.09 1.21
N TRP A 631 -38.69 17.99 -0.12
CA TRP A 631 -37.57 17.81 -1.05
C TRP A 631 -37.19 19.09 -1.79
N LYS A 632 -37.85 20.23 -1.50
CA LYS A 632 -37.47 21.52 -2.07
C LYS A 632 -36.02 21.84 -1.69
N GLY A 633 -35.19 22.10 -2.70
CA GLY A 633 -33.77 22.40 -2.51
C GLY A 633 -32.83 21.19 -2.54
N THR A 634 -33.32 19.97 -2.83
CA THR A 634 -32.50 18.75 -2.94
C THR A 634 -31.31 18.95 -3.88
N ALA A 635 -31.53 19.45 -5.10
CA ALA A 635 -30.47 19.68 -6.08
C ALA A 635 -29.39 20.64 -5.56
N ALA A 636 -29.79 21.76 -4.95
CA ALA A 636 -28.86 22.71 -4.36
C ALA A 636 -28.08 22.12 -3.17
N ARG A 637 -28.68 21.19 -2.42
CA ARG A 637 -28.02 20.48 -1.32
C ARG A 637 -27.00 19.46 -1.83
N VAL A 638 -27.32 18.71 -2.88
CA VAL A 638 -26.43 17.74 -3.54
C VAL A 638 -25.23 18.46 -4.17
N CYS A 639 -25.48 19.50 -4.98
CA CYS A 639 -24.43 20.29 -5.64
C CYS A 639 -23.46 20.98 -4.67
N ARG A 640 -23.85 21.14 -3.41
CA ARG A 640 -23.00 21.70 -2.36
C ARG A 640 -22.30 20.60 -1.56
N SER A 641 -23.05 19.59 -1.12
CA SER A 641 -22.56 18.62 -0.14
C SER A 641 -21.66 17.57 -0.80
N SER A 642 -22.00 17.07 -1.99
CA SER A 642 -21.20 16.04 -2.67
C SER A 642 -19.76 16.52 -2.99
N PRO A 643 -19.55 17.70 -3.62
CA PRO A 643 -18.18 18.19 -3.86
C PRO A 643 -17.39 18.44 -2.56
N GLN A 644 -18.06 18.96 -1.52
CA GLN A 644 -17.39 19.28 -0.26
C GLN A 644 -16.84 18.00 0.39
N PHE A 645 -17.67 16.96 0.44
CA PHE A 645 -17.28 15.67 0.98
C PHE A 645 -16.26 14.94 0.09
N ALA A 646 -16.36 15.08 -1.23
CA ALA A 646 -15.40 14.52 -2.18
C ALA A 646 -13.98 15.04 -1.93
N VAL A 647 -13.81 16.37 -1.83
CA VAL A 647 -12.51 16.98 -1.51
C VAL A 647 -12.07 16.60 -0.10
N THR A 648 -12.99 16.62 0.88
CA THR A 648 -12.65 16.29 2.27
C THR A 648 -12.09 14.88 2.39
N LEU A 649 -12.77 13.86 1.85
CA LEU A 649 -12.28 12.49 1.96
C LEU A 649 -11.04 12.23 1.12
N LEU A 650 -10.95 12.80 -0.08
CA LEU A 650 -9.73 12.74 -0.87
C LEU A 650 -8.53 13.27 -0.07
N THR A 651 -8.66 14.45 0.54
CA THR A 651 -7.59 15.02 1.36
C THR A 651 -7.31 14.16 2.58
N TYR A 652 -8.33 13.67 3.27
CA TYR A 652 -8.15 12.81 4.45
C TYR A 652 -7.36 11.55 4.12
N GLU A 653 -7.73 10.84 3.05
CA GLU A 653 -7.06 9.61 2.65
C GLU A 653 -5.65 9.85 2.11
N VAL A 654 -5.44 10.90 1.33
CA VAL A 654 -4.09 11.28 0.86
C VAL A 654 -3.20 11.62 2.04
N LEU A 655 -3.70 12.36 3.03
CA LEU A 655 -2.95 12.68 4.25
C LEU A 655 -2.62 11.43 5.07
N GLN A 656 -3.56 10.49 5.22
CA GLN A 656 -3.30 9.21 5.87
C GLN A 656 -2.26 8.35 5.13
N ARG A 657 -2.25 8.41 3.79
CA ARG A 657 -1.24 7.73 2.95
C ARG A 657 0.15 8.38 3.07
N LEU A 658 0.22 9.71 3.15
CA LEU A 658 1.48 10.47 3.28
C LEU A 658 2.10 10.37 4.69
N PHE A 659 1.26 10.48 5.73
CA PHE A 659 1.68 10.52 7.13
C PHE A 659 1.26 9.26 7.87
N TYR A 660 1.74 8.10 7.43
CA TYR A 660 1.29 6.83 7.99
C TYR A 660 1.85 6.57 9.40
N VAL A 661 0.96 6.39 10.39
CA VAL A 661 1.31 5.96 11.75
C VAL A 661 0.58 4.67 12.07
N ASP A 662 1.32 3.60 12.37
CA ASP A 662 0.75 2.28 12.64
C ASP A 662 0.43 2.13 14.12
N PHE A 663 -0.87 2.27 14.46
CA PHE A 663 -1.37 2.06 15.83
C PHE A 663 -1.90 0.63 16.06
N ALA A 664 -1.65 -0.33 15.15
CA ALA A 664 -2.21 -1.70 15.20
C ALA A 664 -3.76 -1.77 15.21
N GLY A 665 -4.44 -0.72 14.74
CA GLY A 665 -5.88 -0.70 14.45
C GLY A 665 -6.21 -1.22 13.04
N SER A 666 -7.51 -1.40 12.74
CA SER A 666 -7.92 -1.69 11.36
C SER A 666 -7.67 -0.49 10.46
N ARG A 667 -7.09 -0.75 9.29
CA ARG A 667 -6.79 0.28 8.30
C ARG A 667 -8.06 0.56 7.48
N PRO A 668 -8.26 1.79 6.96
CA PRO A 668 -9.37 2.07 6.06
C PRO A 668 -9.28 1.19 4.82
N THR A 669 -10.35 0.46 4.52
CA THR A 669 -10.46 -0.45 3.36
C THR A 669 -10.08 0.27 2.05
N GLY A 670 -9.26 -0.35 1.19
CA GLY A 670 -8.76 0.26 -0.06
C GLY A 670 -7.56 1.22 0.10
N SER A 671 -6.86 1.16 1.25
CA SER A 671 -5.53 1.74 1.47
C SER A 671 -4.40 0.69 1.46
N GLU A 672 -4.76 -0.58 1.27
CA GLU A 672 -3.83 -1.69 1.20
C GLU A 672 -3.35 -1.87 -0.24
N LEU A 673 -2.02 -1.89 -0.43
CA LEU A 673 -1.47 -2.67 -1.54
C LEU A 673 -1.81 -4.13 -1.25
N ALA A 674 -2.42 -4.83 -2.20
CA ALA A 674 -2.23 -6.28 -2.27
C ALA A 674 -0.72 -6.50 -2.34
N THR A 675 -0.13 -6.85 -1.20
CA THR A 675 1.29 -7.18 -1.15
C THR A 675 1.39 -8.51 -1.87
N THR A 676 1.77 -8.48 -3.15
CA THR A 676 2.12 -9.72 -3.83
C THR A 676 3.29 -10.30 -3.07
N LYS A 677 3.02 -11.49 -2.55
CA LYS A 677 3.85 -12.18 -1.58
C LYS A 677 5.25 -12.36 -2.17
N THR A 678 6.26 -11.89 -1.46
CA THR A 678 7.66 -12.28 -1.70
C THR A 678 7.83 -13.74 -1.25
N ILE A 679 8.93 -14.42 -1.60
CA ILE A 679 9.30 -15.74 -1.01
C ILE A 679 9.30 -15.67 0.54
N GLN A 680 9.60 -14.51 1.13
CA GLN A 680 9.49 -14.26 2.58
C GLN A 680 8.05 -14.16 3.12
N ASP A 681 7.07 -13.89 2.26
CA ASP A 681 5.63 -13.80 2.58
C ASP A 681 4.89 -15.13 2.32
N GLU A 682 5.59 -16.17 1.84
CA GLU A 682 5.17 -17.58 1.88
C GLU A 682 5.49 -18.24 3.23
N SER A 683 5.52 -17.44 4.30
CA SER A 683 5.63 -17.99 5.65
C SER A 683 4.48 -18.98 5.88
N SER A 684 4.80 -20.20 6.28
CA SER A 684 3.78 -21.21 6.56
C SER A 684 2.73 -20.70 7.53
N THR A 685 1.47 -20.99 7.23
CA THR A 685 0.31 -20.70 8.09
C THR A 685 0.09 -21.79 9.13
N ASN A 686 0.85 -22.89 9.08
CA ASN A 686 0.75 -23.98 10.06
C ASN A 686 1.22 -23.47 11.44
N PRO A 687 0.38 -23.56 12.50
CA PRO A 687 0.77 -23.16 13.85
C PRO A 687 1.99 -23.93 14.40
N ASP A 688 2.26 -25.13 13.87
CA ASP A 688 3.39 -25.97 14.25
C ASP A 688 4.72 -25.53 13.62
N HIS A 689 4.69 -24.65 12.63
CA HIS A 689 5.89 -24.07 11.99
C HIS A 689 6.27 -22.80 12.74
N VAL A 690 7.19 -22.92 13.70
CA VAL A 690 7.63 -21.84 14.58
C VAL A 690 9.05 -21.40 14.23
N GLY A 691 9.35 -20.10 14.37
CA GLY A 691 10.66 -19.55 14.05
C GLY A 691 11.03 -19.76 12.58
N GLY A 692 12.26 -20.20 12.33
CA GLY A 692 12.81 -20.45 10.99
C GLY A 692 11.99 -21.43 10.15
N TYR A 693 11.30 -22.39 10.77
CA TYR A 693 10.48 -23.37 10.07
C TYR A 693 9.32 -22.77 9.27
N LYS A 694 8.90 -21.54 9.59
CA LYS A 694 7.95 -20.80 8.74
C LYS A 694 8.46 -20.61 7.31
N LEU A 695 9.77 -20.57 7.11
CA LEU A 695 10.42 -20.38 5.82
C LEU A 695 10.85 -21.70 5.18
N ALA A 696 10.74 -22.85 5.84
CA ALA A 696 11.33 -24.09 5.34
C ALA A 696 10.85 -24.46 3.93
N ALA A 697 9.53 -24.46 3.70
CA ALA A 697 8.94 -24.73 2.40
C ALA A 697 9.38 -23.70 1.34
N ALA A 698 9.40 -22.41 1.70
CA ALA A 698 9.83 -21.33 0.84
C ALA A 698 11.33 -21.41 0.50
N THR A 699 12.16 -21.88 1.43
CA THR A 699 13.60 -22.11 1.23
C THR A 699 13.83 -23.27 0.26
N PHE A 700 13.14 -24.41 0.44
CA PHE A 700 13.25 -25.55 -0.48
C PHE A 700 12.72 -25.21 -1.88
N SER A 701 11.56 -24.55 -1.97
CA SER A 701 11.05 -24.01 -3.24
C SER A 701 12.04 -23.00 -3.85
N GLY A 702 12.59 -22.12 -3.03
CA GLY A 702 13.58 -21.14 -3.43
C GLY A 702 14.87 -21.77 -3.96
N ILE A 703 15.29 -22.93 -3.45
CA ILE A 703 16.42 -23.69 -4.01
C ILE A 703 16.09 -24.19 -5.42
N GLU A 704 14.91 -24.76 -5.64
CA GLU A 704 14.45 -25.22 -6.96
C GLU A 704 14.38 -24.06 -7.96
N HIS A 705 13.82 -22.90 -7.56
CA HIS A 705 13.61 -21.76 -8.45
C HIS A 705 14.83 -20.85 -8.63
N LYS A 706 15.62 -20.60 -7.58
CA LYS A 706 16.80 -19.72 -7.64
C LYS A 706 18.00 -20.43 -8.21
N PHE A 707 18.18 -21.69 -7.81
CA PHE A 707 19.30 -22.48 -8.27
C PHE A 707 18.91 -23.43 -9.39
N GLY A 708 17.65 -23.62 -9.78
CA GLY A 708 17.32 -24.55 -10.87
C GLY A 708 17.54 -26.03 -10.51
N LEU A 709 17.62 -26.35 -9.21
CA LEU A 709 17.78 -27.70 -8.68
C LEU A 709 16.43 -28.43 -8.60
N PHE A 710 15.78 -28.62 -9.75
CA PHE A 710 14.47 -29.29 -9.79
C PHE A 710 14.62 -30.78 -9.50
N LEU A 711 14.16 -31.21 -8.33
CA LEU A 711 14.15 -32.61 -7.94
C LEU A 711 12.88 -33.30 -8.44
N PRO A 712 12.94 -34.57 -8.86
CA PRO A 712 11.78 -35.30 -9.35
C PRO A 712 10.74 -35.44 -8.23
N ARG A 713 9.50 -34.98 -8.50
CA ARG A 713 8.41 -35.07 -7.54
C ARG A 713 7.81 -36.47 -7.40
N PHE A 714 7.72 -37.18 -8.50
CA PHE A 714 7.07 -38.49 -8.58
C PHE A 714 8.08 -39.59 -8.89
N GLU A 715 7.81 -40.83 -8.45
CA GLU A 715 8.56 -41.99 -8.95
C GLU A 715 8.26 -42.16 -10.44
N THR A 716 9.30 -42.25 -11.25
CA THR A 716 9.16 -42.66 -12.65
C THR A 716 8.79 -44.13 -12.68
N THR A 717 7.54 -44.44 -13.02
CA THR A 717 7.14 -45.81 -13.39
C THR A 717 8.02 -46.24 -14.55
N LYS A 718 8.96 -47.15 -14.28
CA LYS A 718 9.75 -47.83 -15.31
C LYS A 718 8.88 -48.67 -16.23
#